data_AF-A0A1H5W5P8-F1
#
_entry.id   AF-A0A1H5W5P8-F1
#
_cell.length_a   1.000
_cell.length_b   1.000
_cell.length_c   1.000
_cell.angle_alpha   90.00
_cell.angle_beta   90.00
_cell.angle_gamma   90.00
#
_symmetry.space_group_name_H-M   'P 1'
#
loop_
_entity.id
_entity.type
_entity.pdbx_description
1 polymer ?
#
loop_
_entity_poly.entity_id
_entity_poly.type
_entity_poly.pdbx_seq_one_letter_code
_entity_poly.pdbx_strand_id
1 'polypeptide(L)'
;MRRLDYLLKRPTDEGPVFTIFIDGLNQEPSVQWLPLLKILQSELFSTKVRVIISTRRHHFENKLSSLRGLISAAKPIEVDNYDTTPGGELDQMLEFEDLTRTDLHSDLIELARTPRLFALVVRFRDRLIEAGQVTVHRLLWEYGRDTLGVRAGKSFSENEWQTWLKAIAQKYRDGIKEHTIKSLGESVSRPDLNESENYARLSDIIDGRFAKPNLSGNLHFTPTVIEHALGVALLTHLDTVAEADFTLLHTALTQWLEPITGLDERAEILRASVSILVEQNSKPHIQAEVLVTAWLQTQNVTDSHRRELTALAPNLIDALLVAIEQSDSDTHTSARLWAVNALRAIPRDNNAAATVIFTRIKQWFSIVSRDIYPHQGADYEKNRSEGFIRRIGIDSSGKTTIAGIALELADQYDGTLQITAPSIMEGFPLARALPIFEAAAITLAIRNRCEGWDALKWLCLLNEIDPDETSLALRELAEKIRQRQPELGINPGIPDRIAALLLLLTGQESDETDAAMIDPRIDRWYTYEKDYLPNPGHSFFALERRHANLALNDDESSLSWRVQRTNEFWFDPAFQPPISFITEICKHIACIEVDKLNRHSSYTTEDHNFEQLEHSFARCVPDQLADIIRHKIQSIASCPAESLYWCAIHVTDHLLLAGKKEAEAAKTLRLSNSDSDRKQEYFVANQLLMVEILKLDAQAQFDALISANLEYSQVLQPPSPEDVDTLIVRYANGSSKQKNDLLLLLSIHPIEFSDGAWSWLIDFAHQTDHEFCDVAFKTLTLSNAARFG
;
A
#
# COMPACT_ATOMS: atom_id res chain seq x y z
N MET A 1 -0.17 18.23 14.99
CA MET A 1 -1.04 17.04 15.15
C MET A 1 -2.23 17.17 14.23
N ARG A 2 -2.55 16.12 13.46
CA ARG A 2 -3.68 16.10 12.52
C ARG A 2 -4.98 15.76 13.26
N ARG A 3 -6.13 16.18 12.75
CA ARG A 3 -7.47 15.94 13.33
C ARG A 3 -7.75 14.46 13.65
N LEU A 4 -7.15 13.55 12.88
CA LEU A 4 -7.20 12.11 13.08
C LEU A 4 -6.57 11.66 14.41
N ASP A 5 -5.48 12.30 14.83
CA ASP A 5 -4.77 11.96 16.06
C ASP A 5 -5.62 12.23 17.31
N TYR A 6 -6.46 13.28 17.26
CA TYR A 6 -7.42 13.58 18.34
C TYR A 6 -8.57 12.57 18.39
N LEU A 7 -9.05 12.13 17.23
CA LEU A 7 -10.11 11.13 17.15
C LEU A 7 -9.63 9.78 17.71
N LEU A 8 -8.39 9.37 17.44
CA LEU A 8 -7.79 8.16 18.02
C LEU A 8 -7.43 8.29 19.51
N LYS A 9 -7.55 9.47 20.12
CA LYS A 9 -7.38 9.65 21.58
C LYS A 9 -8.69 9.46 22.37
N ARG A 10 -9.81 9.23 21.70
CA ARG A 10 -11.12 9.01 22.36
C ARG A 10 -11.05 7.79 23.31
N PRO A 11 -11.62 7.88 24.51
CA PRO A 11 -11.70 6.76 25.45
C PRO A 11 -12.37 5.52 24.82
N THR A 12 -11.86 4.33 25.12
CA THR A 12 -12.27 3.07 24.48
C THR A 12 -13.67 2.60 24.88
N ASP A 13 -14.15 3.07 26.03
CA ASP A 13 -15.50 2.85 26.57
C ASP A 13 -16.59 3.59 25.77
N GLU A 14 -16.24 4.62 25.01
CA GLU A 14 -17.17 5.31 24.11
C GLU A 14 -17.39 4.57 22.78
N GLY A 15 -16.74 3.43 22.57
CA GLY A 15 -16.87 2.58 21.39
C GLY A 15 -15.99 3.01 20.20
N PRO A 16 -16.13 2.36 19.04
CA PRO A 16 -15.28 2.60 17.89
C PRO A 16 -15.52 4.01 17.33
N VAL A 17 -14.43 4.73 17.10
CA VAL A 17 -14.38 6.05 16.48
C VAL A 17 -14.61 5.95 14.98
N PHE A 18 -14.11 4.87 14.37
CA PHE A 18 -14.29 4.58 12.95
C PHE A 18 -14.89 3.19 12.77
N THR A 19 -15.84 3.08 11.84
CA THR A 19 -16.23 1.80 11.26
C THR A 19 -15.81 1.82 9.80
N ILE A 20 -14.96 0.87 9.44
CA ILE A 20 -14.45 0.69 8.08
C ILE A 20 -15.19 -0.50 7.48
N PHE A 21 -15.89 -0.28 6.38
CA PHE A 21 -16.46 -1.35 5.57
C PHE A 21 -15.62 -1.52 4.31
N ILE A 22 -15.03 -2.71 4.14
CA ILE A 22 -14.28 -3.07 2.94
C ILE A 22 -15.12 -4.08 2.17
N ASP A 23 -15.74 -3.62 1.09
CA ASP A 23 -16.59 -4.46 0.26
C ASP A 23 -15.77 -5.24 -0.78
N GLY A 24 -15.96 -6.56 -0.83
CA GLY A 24 -15.46 -7.42 -1.89
C GLY A 24 -13.94 -7.63 -1.87
N LEU A 25 -13.35 -8.11 -0.76
CA LEU A 25 -11.89 -8.37 -0.68
C LEU A 25 -11.34 -9.20 -1.84
N ASN A 26 -12.15 -10.11 -2.37
CA ASN A 26 -11.77 -10.98 -3.48
C ASN A 26 -11.64 -10.26 -4.84
N GLN A 27 -11.98 -8.97 -4.92
CA GLN A 27 -11.87 -8.17 -6.15
C GLN A 27 -10.48 -7.54 -6.32
N GLU A 28 -9.71 -7.41 -5.24
CA GLU A 28 -8.37 -6.83 -5.28
C GLU A 28 -7.35 -7.84 -4.72
N PRO A 29 -6.76 -8.68 -5.57
CA PRO A 29 -5.81 -9.72 -5.16
C PRO A 29 -4.41 -9.18 -4.88
N SER A 30 -4.09 -7.93 -5.25
CA SER A 30 -2.75 -7.36 -5.05
C SER A 30 -2.50 -6.94 -3.61
N VAL A 31 -3.55 -6.65 -2.85
CA VAL A 31 -3.46 -6.27 -1.44
C VAL A 31 -3.25 -7.52 -0.58
N GLN A 32 -2.20 -7.50 0.24
CA GLN A 32 -2.02 -8.49 1.30
C GLN A 32 -3.01 -8.22 2.45
N TRP A 33 -4.25 -8.66 2.27
CA TRP A 33 -5.36 -8.37 3.18
C TRP A 33 -5.10 -8.81 4.62
N LEU A 34 -4.50 -9.99 4.82
CA LEU A 34 -4.25 -10.51 6.16
C LEU A 34 -3.28 -9.63 6.98
N PRO A 35 -2.10 -9.22 6.45
CA PRO A 35 -1.26 -8.20 7.09
C PRO A 35 -1.97 -6.88 7.38
N LEU A 36 -2.74 -6.33 6.43
CA LEU A 36 -3.46 -5.07 6.62
C LEU A 36 -4.46 -5.18 7.78
N LEU A 37 -5.25 -6.26 7.82
CA LEU A 37 -6.21 -6.52 8.88
C LEU A 37 -5.52 -6.74 10.24
N LYS A 38 -4.31 -7.30 10.28
CA LYS A 38 -3.49 -7.37 11.51
C LYS A 38 -3.09 -5.99 12.01
N ILE A 39 -2.70 -5.08 11.11
CA ILE A 39 -2.34 -3.70 11.49
C ILE A 39 -3.55 -3.01 12.13
N LEU A 40 -4.75 -3.18 11.55
CA LEU A 40 -6.00 -2.63 12.11
C LEU A 40 -6.41 -3.25 13.45
N GLN A 41 -5.77 -4.34 13.87
CA GLN A 41 -5.93 -4.96 15.20
C GLN A 41 -4.79 -4.61 16.17
N SER A 42 -3.82 -3.80 15.77
CA SER A 42 -2.75 -3.32 16.66
C SER A 42 -3.30 -2.44 17.79
N GLU A 43 -2.53 -2.27 18.87
CA GLU A 43 -2.94 -1.52 20.07
C GLU A 43 -3.50 -0.13 19.75
N LEU A 44 -2.90 0.57 18.78
CA LEU A 44 -3.32 1.91 18.33
C LEU A 44 -4.77 1.96 17.83
N PHE A 45 -5.21 0.93 17.12
CA PHE A 45 -6.53 0.86 16.47
C PHE A 45 -7.51 -0.08 17.16
N SER A 46 -6.99 -1.02 17.95
CA SER A 46 -7.78 -1.96 18.73
C SER A 46 -8.82 -1.20 19.56
N THR A 47 -10.07 -1.68 19.57
CA THR A 47 -11.25 -1.04 20.20
C THR A 47 -11.73 0.29 19.60
N LYS A 48 -10.89 1.04 18.89
CA LYS A 48 -11.20 2.35 18.29
C LYS A 48 -11.63 2.26 16.83
N VAL A 49 -11.23 1.21 16.12
CA VAL A 49 -11.62 0.96 14.75
C VAL A 49 -12.34 -0.38 14.66
N ARG A 50 -13.55 -0.37 14.13
CA ARG A 50 -14.30 -1.58 13.78
C ARG A 50 -14.16 -1.83 12.29
N VAL A 51 -13.84 -3.05 11.90
CA VAL A 51 -13.71 -3.42 10.49
C VAL A 51 -14.78 -4.44 10.14
N ILE A 52 -15.52 -4.17 9.07
CA ILE A 52 -16.46 -5.08 8.44
C ILE A 52 -15.91 -5.35 7.05
N ILE A 53 -15.83 -6.63 6.67
CA ILE A 53 -15.35 -7.04 5.36
C ILE A 53 -16.44 -7.86 4.67
N SER A 54 -16.57 -7.74 3.35
CA SER A 54 -17.34 -8.66 2.54
C SER A 54 -16.41 -9.43 1.60
N THR A 55 -16.67 -10.72 1.39
CA THR A 55 -15.90 -11.58 0.48
C THR A 55 -16.71 -12.82 0.16
N ARG A 56 -16.45 -13.44 -1.00
CA ARG A 56 -17.01 -14.75 -1.32
C ARG A 56 -16.51 -15.84 -0.36
N ARG A 57 -17.38 -16.80 -0.06
CA ARG A 57 -17.10 -17.96 0.81
C ARG A 57 -15.84 -18.73 0.40
N HIS A 58 -15.72 -19.06 -0.88
CA HIS A 58 -14.55 -19.79 -1.39
C HIS A 58 -13.23 -19.01 -1.21
N HIS A 59 -13.25 -17.69 -1.45
CA HIS A 59 -12.07 -16.84 -1.24
C HIS A 59 -11.72 -16.75 0.25
N PHE A 60 -12.73 -16.59 1.11
CA PHE A 60 -12.55 -16.57 2.56
C PHE A 60 -11.94 -17.87 3.08
N GLU A 61 -12.46 -19.02 2.68
CA GLU A 61 -12.01 -20.33 3.16
C GLU A 61 -10.63 -20.71 2.60
N ASN A 62 -10.41 -20.56 1.29
CA ASN A 62 -9.23 -21.14 0.62
C ASN A 62 -8.08 -20.16 0.42
N LYS A 63 -8.34 -18.89 0.10
CA LYS A 63 -7.27 -17.91 -0.15
C LYS A 63 -6.89 -17.14 1.11
N LEU A 64 -7.89 -16.80 1.95
CA LEU A 64 -7.66 -16.12 3.23
C LEU A 64 -7.51 -17.07 4.41
N SER A 65 -7.66 -18.39 4.20
CA SER A 65 -7.58 -19.42 5.24
C SER A 65 -8.46 -19.12 6.45
N SER A 66 -9.69 -18.65 6.18
CA SER A 66 -10.68 -18.17 7.16
C SER A 66 -10.15 -17.10 8.12
N LEU A 67 -9.14 -16.33 7.69
CA LEU A 67 -8.45 -15.31 8.47
C LEU A 67 -7.90 -15.83 9.82
N ARG A 68 -7.53 -17.12 9.89
CA ARG A 68 -6.97 -17.76 11.10
C ARG A 68 -5.72 -17.08 11.66
N GLY A 69 -5.05 -16.27 10.84
CA GLY A 69 -3.86 -15.52 11.26
C GLY A 69 -4.12 -14.23 12.03
N LEU A 70 -5.36 -13.78 12.21
CA LEU A 70 -5.68 -12.54 12.93
C LEU A 70 -5.50 -12.68 14.45
N ILE A 71 -5.18 -11.56 15.13
CA ILE A 71 -5.04 -11.49 16.59
C ILE A 71 -6.39 -11.70 17.26
N SER A 72 -7.41 -10.99 16.77
CA SER A 72 -8.80 -11.21 17.13
C SER A 72 -9.49 -11.96 16.00
N ALA A 73 -10.10 -13.11 16.31
CA ALA A 73 -10.77 -13.94 15.33
C ALA A 73 -11.89 -13.17 14.64
N ALA A 74 -11.90 -13.19 13.31
CA ALA A 74 -13.02 -12.65 12.55
C ALA A 74 -14.29 -13.45 12.87
N LYS A 75 -15.40 -12.74 13.09
CA LYS A 75 -16.72 -13.35 13.27
C LYS A 75 -17.39 -13.45 11.90
N PRO A 76 -17.49 -14.63 11.28
CA PRO A 76 -18.17 -14.76 10.00
C PRO A 76 -19.67 -14.55 10.18
N ILE A 77 -20.26 -13.79 9.26
CA ILE A 77 -21.71 -13.65 9.12
C ILE A 77 -22.01 -14.12 7.70
N GLU A 78 -22.73 -15.23 7.58
CA GLU A 78 -23.20 -15.72 6.29
C GLU A 78 -24.42 -14.89 5.88
N VAL A 79 -24.37 -14.29 4.69
CA VAL A 79 -25.50 -13.60 4.08
C VAL A 79 -26.17 -14.63 3.17
N ASP A 80 -27.35 -15.08 3.57
CA ASP A 80 -28.11 -16.10 2.87
C ASP A 80 -29.02 -15.47 1.79
N ASN A 81 -29.65 -16.32 0.99
CA ASN A 81 -30.69 -15.95 0.05
C ASN A 81 -31.96 -15.48 0.79
N TYR A 82 -32.88 -14.81 0.08
CA TYR A 82 -34.15 -14.38 0.64
C TYR A 82 -34.87 -15.52 1.34
N ASP A 83 -35.34 -15.23 2.55
CA ASP A 83 -36.03 -16.22 3.35
C ASP A 83 -37.43 -16.52 2.80
N THR A 84 -37.86 -17.77 3.01
CA THR A 84 -39.17 -18.26 2.58
C THR A 84 -40.15 -18.40 3.75
N THR A 85 -39.94 -17.71 4.87
CA THR A 85 -40.95 -17.71 5.93
C THR A 85 -42.20 -16.93 5.47
N PRO A 86 -43.41 -17.27 5.93
CA PRO A 86 -44.61 -16.52 5.55
C PRO A 86 -44.48 -15.04 5.96
N GLY A 87 -44.58 -14.11 5.01
CA GLY A 87 -44.32 -12.67 5.22
C GLY A 87 -42.84 -12.28 5.28
N GLY A 88 -41.93 -13.21 4.97
CA GLY A 88 -40.49 -12.99 4.92
C GLY A 88 -40.01 -12.18 3.73
N GLU A 89 -38.69 -12.10 3.54
CA GLU A 89 -38.04 -11.29 2.51
C GLU A 89 -38.52 -11.59 1.09
N LEU A 90 -38.70 -12.88 0.72
CA LEU A 90 -39.19 -13.22 -0.62
C LEU A 90 -40.63 -12.74 -0.85
N ASP A 91 -41.49 -12.82 0.17
CA ASP A 91 -42.89 -12.35 0.04
C ASP A 91 -42.93 -10.82 -0.13
N GLN A 92 -42.11 -10.10 0.62
CA GLN A 92 -41.99 -8.64 0.51
C GLN A 92 -41.47 -8.25 -0.87
N MET A 93 -40.46 -8.96 -1.39
CA MET A 93 -39.94 -8.72 -2.75
C MET A 93 -40.96 -9.00 -3.84
N LEU A 94 -41.78 -10.06 -3.70
CA LEU A 94 -42.86 -10.36 -4.65
C LEU A 94 -43.98 -9.33 -4.58
N GLU A 95 -44.32 -8.83 -3.39
CA GLU A 95 -45.32 -7.79 -3.20
C GLU A 95 -44.95 -6.48 -3.93
N PHE A 96 -43.66 -6.13 -3.99
CA PHE A 96 -43.18 -4.99 -4.79
C PHE A 96 -43.45 -5.11 -6.30
N GLU A 97 -43.62 -6.33 -6.80
CA GLU A 97 -43.92 -6.64 -8.20
C GLU A 97 -45.40 -7.00 -8.41
N ASP A 98 -46.26 -6.74 -7.41
CA ASP A 98 -47.67 -7.12 -7.37
C ASP A 98 -47.90 -8.64 -7.55
N LEU A 99 -46.98 -9.46 -7.03
CA LEU A 99 -47.00 -10.92 -7.11
C LEU A 99 -47.04 -11.58 -5.72
N THR A 100 -47.44 -12.84 -5.71
CA THR A 100 -47.38 -13.75 -4.56
C THR A 100 -46.64 -15.03 -4.92
N ARG A 101 -46.24 -15.83 -3.94
CA ARG A 101 -45.58 -17.12 -4.20
C ARG A 101 -46.41 -18.08 -5.04
N THR A 102 -47.74 -17.98 -4.99
CA THR A 102 -48.63 -18.81 -5.81
C THR A 102 -48.62 -18.43 -7.28
N ASP A 103 -48.14 -17.23 -7.59
CA ASP A 103 -47.95 -16.76 -8.97
C ASP A 103 -46.61 -17.23 -9.56
N LEU A 104 -45.74 -17.82 -8.73
CA LEU A 104 -44.52 -18.50 -9.16
C LEU A 104 -44.70 -20.02 -9.10
N HIS A 105 -44.15 -20.72 -10.09
CA HIS A 105 -44.03 -22.18 -10.03
C HIS A 105 -43.09 -22.59 -8.88
N SER A 106 -43.36 -23.73 -8.23
CA SER A 106 -42.58 -24.22 -7.08
C SER A 106 -41.08 -24.25 -7.36
N ASP A 107 -40.71 -24.65 -8.57
CA ASP A 107 -39.31 -24.82 -8.96
C ASP A 107 -38.59 -23.48 -9.16
N LEU A 108 -39.33 -22.38 -9.40
CA LEU A 108 -38.79 -21.02 -9.54
C LEU A 108 -38.51 -20.32 -8.21
N ILE A 109 -39.11 -20.80 -7.12
CA ILE A 109 -38.96 -20.21 -5.80
C ILE A 109 -37.48 -20.18 -5.41
N GLU A 110 -36.76 -21.29 -5.59
CA GLU A 110 -35.33 -21.35 -5.22
C GLU A 110 -34.45 -20.38 -6.02
N LEU A 111 -34.74 -20.13 -7.30
CA LEU A 111 -34.03 -19.10 -8.06
C LEU A 111 -34.45 -17.69 -7.66
N ALA A 112 -35.74 -17.46 -7.41
CA ALA A 112 -36.27 -16.16 -6.99
C ALA A 112 -35.71 -15.73 -5.63
N ARG A 113 -35.39 -16.69 -4.75
CA ARG A 113 -34.72 -16.41 -3.47
C ARG A 113 -33.36 -15.75 -3.63
N THR A 114 -32.70 -15.91 -4.79
CA THR A 114 -31.41 -15.27 -5.03
C THR A 114 -31.64 -13.81 -5.44
N PRO A 115 -31.24 -12.80 -4.62
CA PRO A 115 -31.58 -11.39 -4.87
C PRO A 115 -31.22 -10.89 -6.26
N ARG A 116 -30.06 -11.31 -6.77
CA ARG A 116 -29.54 -10.91 -8.09
C ARG A 116 -30.32 -11.52 -9.26
N LEU A 117 -31.00 -12.64 -9.05
CA LEU A 117 -31.79 -13.35 -10.07
C LEU A 117 -33.27 -12.96 -10.02
N PHE A 118 -33.73 -12.39 -8.90
CA PHE A 118 -35.15 -12.13 -8.64
C PHE A 118 -35.86 -11.40 -9.78
N ALA A 119 -35.32 -10.26 -10.22
CA ALA A 119 -35.93 -9.46 -11.29
C ALA A 119 -36.06 -10.24 -12.62
N LEU A 120 -35.04 -11.05 -12.96
CA LEU A 120 -35.08 -11.89 -14.15
C LEU A 120 -36.11 -13.02 -14.01
N VAL A 121 -36.17 -13.65 -12.84
CA VAL A 121 -37.14 -14.72 -12.55
C VAL A 121 -38.58 -14.20 -12.64
N VAL A 122 -38.86 -13.05 -12.02
CA VAL A 122 -40.16 -12.38 -12.10
C VAL A 122 -40.54 -12.07 -13.54
N ARG A 123 -39.59 -11.52 -14.32
CA ARG A 123 -39.80 -11.17 -15.74
C ARG A 123 -40.10 -12.38 -16.62
N PHE A 124 -39.46 -13.52 -16.39
CA PHE A 124 -39.57 -14.72 -17.25
C PHE A 124 -40.38 -15.88 -16.65
N ARG A 125 -41.08 -15.65 -15.53
CA ARG A 125 -41.81 -16.68 -14.75
C ARG A 125 -42.69 -17.60 -15.61
N ASP A 126 -43.49 -17.04 -16.52
CA ASP A 126 -44.44 -17.83 -17.33
C ASP A 126 -43.71 -18.72 -18.36
N ARG A 127 -42.57 -18.24 -18.89
CA ARG A 127 -41.80 -18.91 -19.95
C ARG A 127 -40.89 -20.02 -19.42
N LEU A 128 -40.49 -19.95 -18.15
CA LEU A 128 -39.62 -20.94 -17.53
C LEU A 128 -40.36 -22.25 -17.19
N ILE A 129 -41.68 -22.16 -17.01
CA ILE A 129 -42.56 -23.28 -16.63
C ILE A 129 -42.79 -24.23 -17.81
N GLU A 130 -43.03 -23.67 -19.01
CA GLU A 130 -43.31 -24.45 -20.23
C GLU A 130 -42.15 -25.38 -20.64
N ALA A 131 -40.92 -25.06 -20.22
CA ALA A 131 -39.70 -25.78 -20.59
C ALA A 131 -39.32 -26.93 -19.64
N GLY A 132 -40.01 -27.10 -18.50
CA GLY A 132 -39.77 -28.19 -17.54
C GLY A 132 -38.38 -28.18 -16.87
N GLN A 133 -37.64 -27.06 -16.93
CA GLN A 133 -36.31 -26.92 -16.34
C GLN A 133 -36.07 -25.54 -15.75
N VAL A 134 -35.81 -25.50 -14.44
CA VAL A 134 -35.54 -24.26 -13.72
C VAL A 134 -34.07 -24.20 -13.31
N THR A 135 -33.25 -23.63 -14.19
CA THR A 135 -31.80 -23.45 -13.98
C THR A 135 -31.39 -22.02 -14.36
N VAL A 136 -30.27 -21.52 -13.80
CA VAL A 136 -29.70 -20.21 -14.18
C VAL A 136 -29.44 -20.13 -15.69
N HIS A 137 -28.94 -21.21 -16.30
CA HIS A 137 -28.70 -21.28 -17.74
C HIS A 137 -29.97 -21.21 -18.58
N ARG A 138 -31.10 -21.76 -18.11
CA ARG A 138 -32.41 -21.55 -18.76
C ARG A 138 -32.85 -20.10 -18.63
N LEU A 139 -32.66 -19.48 -17.46
CA LEU A 139 -32.99 -18.08 -17.25
C LEU A 139 -32.19 -17.17 -18.20
N LEU A 140 -30.89 -17.43 -18.35
CA LEU A 140 -30.02 -16.72 -19.29
C LEU A 140 -30.41 -16.97 -20.75
N TRP A 141 -30.85 -18.18 -21.08
CA TRP A 141 -31.38 -18.51 -22.41
C TRP A 141 -32.65 -17.71 -22.73
N GLU A 142 -33.58 -17.63 -21.79
CA GLU A 142 -34.81 -16.82 -21.92
C GLU A 142 -34.50 -15.33 -22.02
N TYR A 143 -33.55 -14.85 -21.21
CA TYR A 143 -33.06 -13.48 -21.26
C TYR A 143 -32.46 -13.12 -22.63
N GLY A 144 -31.56 -13.95 -23.15
CA GLY A 144 -30.96 -13.76 -24.47
C GLY A 144 -32.01 -13.79 -25.59
N ARG A 145 -32.95 -14.74 -25.52
CA ARG A 145 -34.07 -14.86 -26.46
C ARG A 145 -34.98 -13.63 -26.47
N ASP A 146 -35.27 -13.06 -25.30
CA ASP A 146 -36.15 -11.89 -25.19
C ASP A 146 -35.47 -10.60 -25.66
N THR A 147 -34.22 -10.38 -25.23
CA THR A 147 -33.48 -9.14 -25.52
C THR A 147 -32.98 -9.06 -26.95
N LEU A 148 -32.51 -10.18 -27.51
CA LEU A 148 -31.92 -10.22 -28.86
C LEU A 148 -32.90 -10.73 -29.92
N GLY A 149 -34.01 -11.34 -29.50
CA GLY A 149 -34.99 -11.94 -30.40
C GLY A 149 -36.07 -11.00 -30.93
N VAL A 150 -35.97 -9.68 -30.72
CA VAL A 150 -36.97 -8.73 -31.19
C VAL A 150 -36.82 -8.49 -32.69
N ARG A 151 -37.52 -9.27 -33.51
CA ARG A 151 -37.81 -8.94 -34.92
C ARG A 151 -39.29 -8.57 -35.04
N ALA A 152 -39.58 -7.37 -35.56
CA ALA A 152 -40.94 -6.85 -35.78
C ALA A 152 -41.85 -6.76 -34.53
N GLY A 153 -41.26 -6.50 -33.35
CA GLY A 153 -42.03 -6.26 -32.12
C GLY A 153 -42.52 -7.52 -31.39
N LYS A 154 -41.95 -8.70 -31.68
CA LYS A 154 -42.20 -9.95 -30.95
C LYS A 154 -40.87 -10.65 -30.63
N SER A 155 -40.76 -11.22 -29.43
CA SER A 155 -39.64 -12.09 -29.04
C SER A 155 -39.69 -13.40 -29.83
N PHE A 156 -38.54 -14.00 -30.15
CA PHE A 156 -38.48 -15.29 -30.84
C PHE A 156 -39.17 -16.41 -30.06
N SER A 157 -39.82 -17.33 -30.77
CA SER A 157 -40.13 -18.66 -30.24
C SER A 157 -38.84 -19.47 -30.00
N GLU A 158 -38.91 -20.56 -29.24
CA GLU A 158 -37.73 -21.39 -28.96
C GLU A 158 -37.09 -21.97 -30.22
N ASN A 159 -37.90 -22.45 -31.17
CA ASN A 159 -37.41 -22.97 -32.44
C ASN A 159 -36.81 -21.87 -33.33
N GLU A 160 -37.41 -20.68 -33.36
CA GLU A 160 -36.85 -19.54 -34.10
C GLU A 160 -35.52 -19.10 -33.50
N TRP A 161 -35.43 -19.05 -32.17
CA TRP A 161 -34.20 -18.71 -31.46
C TRP A 161 -33.09 -19.73 -31.72
N GLN A 162 -33.37 -21.03 -31.60
CA GLN A 162 -32.39 -22.07 -31.94
C GLN A 162 -31.97 -22.02 -33.40
N THR A 163 -32.92 -21.79 -34.32
CA THR A 163 -32.62 -21.68 -35.76
C THR A 163 -31.76 -20.45 -36.05
N TRP A 164 -32.05 -19.33 -35.40
CA TRP A 164 -31.26 -18.12 -35.49
C TRP A 164 -29.85 -18.31 -34.91
N LEU A 165 -29.73 -18.90 -33.71
CA LEU A 165 -28.46 -19.25 -33.09
C LEU A 165 -27.61 -20.17 -33.96
N LYS A 166 -28.23 -21.19 -34.60
CA LYS A 166 -27.56 -22.06 -35.57
C LYS A 166 -27.03 -21.28 -36.77
N ALA A 167 -27.85 -20.39 -37.33
CA ALA A 167 -27.46 -19.59 -38.49
C ALA A 167 -26.29 -18.64 -38.16
N ILE A 168 -26.31 -17.97 -37.00
CA ILE A 168 -25.21 -17.10 -36.59
C ILE A 168 -23.97 -17.92 -36.19
N ALA A 169 -24.11 -19.04 -35.48
CA ALA A 169 -22.98 -19.89 -35.14
C ALA A 169 -22.30 -20.47 -36.40
N GLN A 170 -23.09 -20.81 -37.43
CA GLN A 170 -22.57 -21.18 -38.74
C GLN A 170 -21.81 -20.01 -39.39
N LYS A 171 -22.40 -18.81 -39.42
CA LYS A 171 -21.72 -17.60 -39.94
C LYS A 171 -20.37 -17.37 -39.24
N TYR A 172 -20.34 -17.48 -37.91
CA TYR A 172 -19.14 -17.27 -37.13
C TYR A 172 -18.11 -18.40 -37.34
N ARG A 173 -18.56 -19.67 -37.45
CA ARG A 173 -17.73 -20.85 -37.76
C ARG A 173 -17.13 -20.80 -39.16
N ASP A 174 -17.90 -20.40 -40.17
CA ASP A 174 -17.42 -20.27 -41.55
C ASP A 174 -16.35 -19.17 -41.67
N GLY A 175 -16.33 -18.21 -40.74
CA GLY A 175 -15.29 -17.20 -40.60
C GLY A 175 -14.04 -17.66 -39.84
N ILE A 176 -14.09 -18.81 -39.15
CA ILE A 176 -12.93 -19.44 -38.53
C ILE A 176 -12.16 -20.20 -39.62
N LYS A 177 -10.83 -20.14 -39.62
CA LYS A 177 -10.00 -20.86 -40.60
C LYS A 177 -10.37 -22.36 -40.62
N GLU A 178 -10.61 -22.90 -41.82
CA GLU A 178 -10.65 -24.35 -42.03
C GLU A 178 -9.27 -24.95 -41.71
N HIS A 179 -9.14 -25.49 -40.51
CA HIS A 179 -7.94 -26.18 -40.08
C HIS A 179 -8.06 -27.66 -40.41
N THR A 180 -7.14 -28.15 -41.24
CA THR A 180 -7.05 -29.56 -41.59
C THR A 180 -6.74 -30.37 -40.33
N ILE A 181 -7.28 -31.59 -40.22
CA ILE A 181 -7.07 -32.55 -39.10
C ILE A 181 -5.58 -32.71 -38.71
N LYS A 182 -4.65 -32.40 -39.62
CA LYS A 182 -3.20 -32.40 -39.40
C LYS A 182 -2.71 -31.27 -38.47
N SER A 183 -3.27 -30.06 -38.52
CA SER A 183 -2.87 -28.96 -37.61
C SER A 183 -3.44 -29.12 -36.20
N LEU A 184 -4.60 -29.79 -36.07
CA LEU A 184 -5.16 -30.24 -34.79
C LEU A 184 -4.30 -31.29 -34.07
N GLY A 185 -3.48 -32.05 -34.82
CA GLY A 185 -2.52 -32.99 -34.26
C GLY A 185 -1.23 -32.34 -33.75
N GLU A 186 -0.88 -31.16 -34.29
CA GLU A 186 0.33 -30.41 -33.90
C GLU A 186 0.05 -29.42 -32.75
N SER A 187 -1.20 -28.96 -32.58
CA SER A 187 -1.65 -28.13 -31.46
C SER A 187 -1.70 -28.86 -30.11
N VAL A 188 -1.52 -30.20 -30.08
CA VAL A 188 -1.30 -31.01 -28.86
C VAL A 188 -0.04 -30.57 -28.09
N SER A 189 0.86 -29.81 -28.72
CA SER A 189 2.03 -29.23 -28.06
C SER A 189 1.75 -27.91 -27.31
N ARG A 190 0.51 -27.39 -27.36
CA ARG A 190 0.05 -26.21 -26.61
C ARG A 190 -1.15 -26.60 -25.74
N PRO A 191 -0.96 -26.93 -24.45
CA PRO A 191 -2.02 -27.42 -23.58
C PRO A 191 -3.13 -26.38 -23.27
N ASP A 192 -2.90 -25.11 -23.58
CA ASP A 192 -3.62 -23.99 -22.94
C ASP A 192 -4.51 -23.16 -23.89
N LEU A 193 -4.54 -23.49 -25.18
CA LEU A 193 -5.51 -22.95 -26.16
C LEU A 193 -6.13 -24.12 -26.89
N ASN A 194 -7.21 -24.66 -26.33
CA ASN A 194 -7.96 -25.73 -26.99
C ASN A 194 -8.80 -25.10 -28.12
N GLU A 195 -8.18 -24.77 -29.25
CA GLU A 195 -8.84 -24.37 -30.51
C GLU A 195 -9.89 -25.43 -30.93
N SER A 196 -9.70 -26.69 -30.51
CA SER A 196 -10.68 -27.76 -30.64
C SER A 196 -11.97 -27.53 -29.84
N GLU A 197 -11.93 -26.79 -28.73
CA GLU A 197 -13.09 -26.55 -27.87
C GLU A 197 -14.04 -25.49 -28.43
N ASN A 198 -13.56 -24.35 -28.94
CA ASN A 198 -14.45 -23.34 -29.53
C ASN A 198 -15.11 -23.86 -30.80
N TYR A 199 -14.33 -24.52 -31.66
CA TYR A 199 -14.87 -25.21 -32.83
C TYR A 199 -15.87 -26.31 -32.45
N ALA A 200 -15.56 -27.14 -31.43
CA ALA A 200 -16.49 -28.16 -30.94
C ALA A 200 -17.77 -27.54 -30.36
N ARG A 201 -17.67 -26.45 -29.60
CA ARG A 201 -18.83 -25.76 -29.00
C ARG A 201 -19.69 -25.08 -30.05
N LEU A 202 -19.10 -24.42 -31.05
CA LEU A 202 -19.84 -23.89 -32.21
C LEU A 202 -20.50 -25.02 -33.00
N SER A 203 -19.82 -26.16 -33.17
CA SER A 203 -20.41 -27.34 -33.79
C SER A 203 -21.57 -27.91 -32.98
N ASP A 204 -21.47 -27.95 -31.65
CA ASP A 204 -22.58 -28.35 -30.77
C ASP A 204 -23.78 -27.39 -30.91
N ILE A 205 -23.55 -26.08 -31.05
CA ILE A 205 -24.60 -25.09 -31.31
C ILE A 205 -25.26 -25.34 -32.68
N ILE A 206 -24.48 -25.56 -33.73
CA ILE A 206 -24.96 -25.85 -35.10
C ILE A 206 -25.78 -27.14 -35.14
N ASP A 207 -25.27 -28.19 -34.47
CA ASP A 207 -25.95 -29.48 -34.33
C ASP A 207 -27.20 -29.38 -33.42
N GLY A 208 -27.38 -28.27 -32.72
CA GLY A 208 -28.50 -28.02 -31.80
C GLY A 208 -28.40 -28.78 -30.47
N ARG A 209 -27.19 -29.19 -30.08
CA ARG A 209 -26.90 -29.94 -28.86
C ARG A 209 -26.75 -29.03 -27.64
N PHE A 210 -27.75 -28.20 -27.39
CA PHE A 210 -27.75 -27.28 -26.26
C PHE A 210 -27.91 -28.00 -24.91
N ALA A 211 -28.50 -29.20 -24.90
CA ALA A 211 -28.81 -29.95 -23.70
C ALA A 211 -28.31 -31.40 -23.74
N LYS A 212 -27.97 -31.95 -22.57
CA LYS A 212 -27.59 -33.36 -22.36
C LYS A 212 -28.55 -34.03 -21.38
N PRO A 213 -28.89 -35.31 -21.58
CA PRO A 213 -29.72 -36.05 -20.62
C PRO A 213 -28.98 -36.22 -19.29
N ASN A 214 -29.65 -35.96 -18.18
CA ASN A 214 -29.17 -36.29 -16.83
C ASN A 214 -29.39 -37.78 -16.52
N LEU A 215 -28.92 -38.23 -15.35
CA LEU A 215 -29.10 -39.61 -14.84
C LEU A 215 -30.58 -40.03 -14.73
N SER A 216 -31.49 -39.08 -14.67
CA SER A 216 -32.95 -39.26 -14.59
C SER A 216 -33.66 -39.22 -15.95
N GLY A 217 -32.93 -39.01 -17.05
CA GLY A 217 -33.48 -38.90 -18.42
C GLY A 217 -33.96 -37.51 -18.84
N ASN A 218 -33.92 -36.49 -17.97
CA ASN A 218 -34.31 -35.12 -18.30
C ASN A 218 -33.15 -34.36 -18.97
N LEU A 219 -33.43 -33.59 -20.03
CA LEU A 219 -32.43 -32.87 -20.84
C LEU A 219 -31.98 -31.56 -20.18
N HIS A 220 -30.81 -31.48 -19.57
CA HIS A 220 -30.25 -30.24 -18.99
C HIS A 220 -29.37 -29.46 -19.95
N PHE A 221 -29.56 -28.13 -19.99
CA PHE A 221 -28.66 -27.25 -20.73
C PHE A 221 -27.20 -27.43 -20.29
N THR A 222 -26.31 -27.48 -21.28
CA THR A 222 -24.86 -27.55 -21.03
C THR A 222 -24.35 -26.12 -20.81
N PRO A 223 -23.86 -25.76 -19.59
CA PRO A 223 -23.44 -24.41 -19.23
C PRO A 223 -22.58 -23.71 -20.28
N THR A 224 -21.47 -24.36 -20.64
CA THR A 224 -20.49 -23.85 -21.59
C THR A 224 -21.04 -23.62 -22.99
N VAL A 225 -21.98 -24.45 -23.44
CA VAL A 225 -22.63 -24.29 -24.76
C VAL A 225 -23.57 -23.08 -24.75
N ILE A 226 -24.26 -22.84 -23.63
CA ILE A 226 -25.15 -21.68 -23.47
C ILE A 226 -24.35 -20.38 -23.39
N GLU A 227 -23.28 -20.36 -22.61
CA GLU A 227 -22.36 -19.20 -22.53
C GLU A 227 -21.79 -18.85 -23.91
N HIS A 228 -21.38 -19.85 -24.71
CA HIS A 228 -20.91 -19.63 -26.08
C HIS A 228 -22.03 -19.17 -27.01
N ALA A 229 -23.23 -19.74 -26.90
CA ALA A 229 -24.37 -19.31 -27.71
C ALA A 229 -24.76 -17.86 -27.43
N LEU A 230 -24.77 -17.46 -26.15
CA LEU A 230 -24.99 -16.08 -25.73
C LEU A 230 -23.85 -15.17 -26.15
N GLY A 231 -22.61 -15.66 -26.15
CA GLY A 231 -21.47 -14.92 -26.68
C GLY A 231 -21.58 -14.63 -28.17
N VAL A 232 -21.95 -15.61 -29.00
CA VAL A 232 -22.21 -15.40 -30.44
C VAL A 232 -23.38 -14.44 -30.66
N ALA A 233 -24.43 -14.56 -29.85
CA ALA A 233 -25.58 -13.68 -29.92
C ALA A 233 -25.21 -12.23 -29.56
N LEU A 234 -24.38 -12.04 -28.52
CA LEU A 234 -23.84 -10.74 -28.12
C LEU A 234 -22.98 -10.13 -29.22
N LEU A 235 -22.06 -10.88 -29.82
CA LEU A 235 -21.25 -10.41 -30.95
C LEU A 235 -22.15 -9.94 -32.11
N THR A 236 -23.18 -10.73 -32.43
CA THR A 236 -24.16 -10.37 -33.46
C THR A 236 -24.96 -9.12 -33.09
N HIS A 237 -25.25 -8.89 -31.81
CA HIS A 237 -25.89 -7.66 -31.35
C HIS A 237 -24.97 -6.45 -31.56
N LEU A 238 -23.71 -6.56 -31.17
CA LEU A 238 -22.72 -5.50 -31.36
C LEU A 238 -22.47 -5.20 -32.85
N ASP A 239 -22.58 -6.20 -33.74
CA ASP A 239 -22.52 -6.01 -35.21
C ASP A 239 -23.65 -5.10 -35.73
N THR A 240 -24.78 -4.98 -35.02
CA THR A 240 -25.93 -4.16 -35.47
C THR A 240 -25.83 -2.69 -35.09
N VAL A 241 -24.86 -2.31 -34.26
CA VAL A 241 -24.65 -0.93 -33.83
C VAL A 241 -23.90 -0.18 -34.94
N ALA A 242 -24.62 0.70 -35.67
CA ALA A 242 -24.08 1.48 -36.78
C ALA A 242 -23.12 2.59 -36.31
N GLU A 243 -22.10 2.92 -37.11
CA GLU A 243 -21.08 3.97 -36.83
C GLU A 243 -20.42 3.84 -35.44
N ALA A 244 -20.11 2.61 -35.06
CA ALA A 244 -19.61 2.26 -33.75
C ALA A 244 -18.23 2.89 -33.42
N ASP A 245 -18.22 3.86 -32.52
CA ASP A 245 -17.05 4.17 -31.69
C ASP A 245 -17.07 3.34 -30.39
N PHE A 246 -16.00 3.46 -29.60
CA PHE A 246 -15.87 2.73 -28.34
C PHE A 246 -17.05 3.02 -27.39
N THR A 247 -17.46 4.28 -27.27
CA THR A 247 -18.48 4.72 -26.31
C THR A 247 -19.86 4.13 -26.64
N LEU A 248 -20.26 4.14 -27.92
CA LEU A 248 -21.54 3.59 -28.36
C LEU A 248 -21.60 2.07 -28.13
N LEU A 249 -20.55 1.34 -28.51
CA LEU A 249 -20.48 -0.10 -28.29
C LEU A 249 -20.43 -0.45 -26.80
N HIS A 250 -19.66 0.31 -26.01
CA HIS A 250 -19.59 0.11 -24.56
C HIS A 250 -20.93 0.37 -23.87
N THR A 251 -21.68 1.37 -24.33
CA THR A 251 -23.05 1.65 -23.84
C THR A 251 -23.99 0.49 -24.17
N ALA A 252 -23.99 0.01 -25.42
CA ALA A 252 -24.82 -1.11 -25.84
C ALA A 252 -24.48 -2.40 -25.07
N LEU A 253 -23.18 -2.70 -24.91
CA LEU A 253 -22.71 -3.83 -24.12
C LEU A 253 -23.13 -3.73 -22.66
N THR A 254 -22.97 -2.55 -22.04
CA THR A 254 -23.31 -2.33 -20.63
C THR A 254 -24.81 -2.50 -20.39
N GLN A 255 -25.66 -1.95 -21.26
CA GLN A 255 -27.11 -2.13 -21.19
C GLN A 255 -27.52 -3.60 -21.30
N TRP A 256 -26.84 -4.37 -22.15
CA TRP A 256 -27.10 -5.81 -22.28
C TRP A 256 -26.56 -6.61 -21.08
N LEU A 257 -25.45 -6.21 -20.47
CA LEU A 257 -24.90 -6.92 -19.31
C LEU A 257 -25.52 -6.51 -17.97
N GLU A 258 -26.17 -5.35 -17.88
CA GLU A 258 -26.72 -4.78 -16.65
C GLU A 258 -27.54 -5.82 -15.86
N PRO A 259 -28.52 -6.52 -16.46
CA PRO A 259 -29.39 -7.45 -15.72
C PRO A 259 -28.65 -8.69 -15.18
N ILE A 260 -27.45 -8.97 -15.70
CA ILE A 260 -26.63 -10.12 -15.32
C ILE A 260 -25.32 -9.71 -14.64
N THR A 261 -25.17 -8.44 -14.23
CA THR A 261 -23.93 -7.88 -13.69
C THR A 261 -23.39 -8.65 -12.48
N GLY A 262 -24.28 -9.20 -11.65
CA GLY A 262 -23.91 -9.94 -10.45
C GLY A 262 -23.68 -11.44 -10.65
N LEU A 263 -23.76 -11.94 -11.88
CA LEU A 263 -23.63 -13.37 -12.21
C LEU A 263 -22.22 -13.72 -12.67
N ASP A 264 -21.75 -14.93 -12.32
CA ASP A 264 -20.43 -15.41 -12.75
C ASP A 264 -20.42 -15.67 -14.26
N GLU A 265 -21.57 -16.05 -14.81
CA GLU A 265 -21.81 -16.29 -16.22
C GLU A 265 -21.58 -15.04 -17.09
N ARG A 266 -21.64 -13.82 -16.52
CA ARG A 266 -21.22 -12.59 -17.23
C ARG A 266 -19.78 -12.70 -17.72
N ALA A 267 -18.88 -13.15 -16.85
CA ALA A 267 -17.47 -13.27 -17.18
C ALA A 267 -17.23 -14.37 -18.22
N GLU A 268 -18.00 -15.46 -18.17
CA GLU A 268 -17.93 -16.57 -19.12
C GLU A 268 -18.47 -16.20 -20.51
N ILE A 269 -19.58 -15.46 -20.58
CA ILE A 269 -20.14 -14.96 -21.84
C ILE A 269 -19.16 -13.98 -22.51
N LEU A 270 -18.58 -13.06 -21.74
CA LEU A 270 -17.56 -12.12 -22.24
C LEU A 270 -16.31 -12.86 -22.72
N ARG A 271 -15.82 -13.82 -21.94
CA ARG A 271 -14.69 -14.68 -22.31
C ARG A 271 -14.97 -15.43 -23.62
N ALA A 272 -16.11 -16.10 -23.73
CA ALA A 272 -16.50 -16.82 -24.94
C ALA A 272 -16.60 -15.89 -26.16
N SER A 273 -17.15 -14.69 -25.99
CA SER A 273 -17.22 -13.67 -27.05
C SER A 273 -15.84 -13.25 -27.54
N VAL A 274 -14.91 -12.99 -26.62
CA VAL A 274 -13.52 -12.63 -26.95
C VAL A 274 -12.81 -13.78 -27.66
N SER A 275 -12.92 -15.01 -27.14
CA SER A 275 -12.27 -16.19 -27.73
C SER A 275 -12.78 -16.48 -29.15
N ILE A 276 -14.08 -16.36 -29.40
CA ILE A 276 -14.66 -16.50 -30.75
C ILE A 276 -14.15 -15.40 -31.69
N LEU A 277 -14.07 -14.15 -31.22
CA LEU A 277 -13.61 -13.02 -32.02
C LEU A 277 -12.12 -13.17 -32.40
N VAL A 278 -11.28 -13.66 -31.49
CA VAL A 278 -9.84 -13.91 -31.75
C VAL A 278 -9.62 -14.99 -32.82
N GLU A 279 -10.49 -16.00 -32.88
CA GLU A 279 -10.41 -17.05 -33.90
C GLU A 279 -10.86 -16.59 -35.29
N GLN A 280 -11.62 -15.51 -35.36
CA GLN A 280 -11.94 -14.87 -36.64
C GLN A 280 -10.74 -14.10 -37.15
N ASN A 281 -10.32 -14.37 -38.38
CA ASN A 281 -9.12 -13.78 -39.00
C ASN A 281 -9.28 -12.28 -39.35
N SER A 282 -10.29 -11.61 -38.79
CA SER A 282 -10.54 -10.18 -38.84
C SER A 282 -9.65 -9.49 -37.80
N LYS A 283 -8.97 -8.40 -38.19
CA LYS A 283 -8.20 -7.56 -37.26
C LYS A 283 -9.09 -7.18 -36.07
N PRO A 284 -8.54 -7.05 -34.84
CA PRO A 284 -9.35 -6.74 -33.67
C PRO A 284 -10.16 -5.47 -33.94
N HIS A 285 -11.48 -5.65 -34.04
CA HIS A 285 -12.44 -4.56 -34.16
C HIS A 285 -12.54 -3.83 -32.82
N ILE A 286 -13.09 -2.60 -32.82
CA ILE A 286 -13.46 -1.85 -31.60
C ILE A 286 -14.30 -2.71 -30.63
N GLN A 287 -15.04 -3.70 -31.17
CA GLN A 287 -15.74 -4.72 -30.40
C GLN A 287 -14.81 -5.50 -29.44
N ALA A 288 -13.62 -5.89 -29.88
CA ALA A 288 -12.64 -6.57 -29.04
C ALA A 288 -12.19 -5.68 -27.89
N GLU A 289 -11.95 -4.39 -28.16
CA GLU A 289 -11.55 -3.40 -27.16
C GLU A 289 -12.62 -3.27 -26.08
N VAL A 290 -13.88 -3.14 -26.47
CA VAL A 290 -15.02 -3.00 -25.56
C VAL A 290 -15.26 -4.29 -24.75
N LEU A 291 -15.19 -5.46 -25.40
CA LEU A 291 -15.40 -6.76 -24.75
C LEU A 291 -14.29 -7.08 -23.76
N VAL A 292 -13.02 -6.88 -24.13
CA VAL A 292 -11.87 -7.10 -23.23
C VAL A 292 -11.94 -6.14 -22.05
N THR A 293 -12.24 -4.85 -22.29
CA THR A 293 -12.41 -3.87 -21.21
C THR A 293 -13.49 -4.32 -20.23
N ALA A 294 -14.69 -4.66 -20.73
CA ALA A 294 -15.79 -5.13 -19.88
C ALA A 294 -15.47 -6.45 -19.17
N TRP A 295 -14.71 -7.35 -19.81
CA TRP A 295 -14.29 -8.62 -19.23
C TRP A 295 -13.36 -8.41 -18.04
N LEU A 296 -12.35 -7.56 -18.19
CA LEU A 296 -11.39 -7.26 -17.13
C LEU A 296 -12.01 -6.44 -15.99
N GLN A 297 -12.99 -5.59 -16.29
CA GLN A 297 -13.75 -4.83 -15.30
C GLN A 297 -14.85 -5.67 -14.63
N THR A 298 -15.10 -6.90 -15.07
CA THR A 298 -16.08 -7.78 -14.42
C THR A 298 -15.57 -8.18 -13.04
N GLN A 299 -16.46 -8.14 -12.05
CA GLN A 299 -16.11 -8.57 -10.70
C GLN A 299 -15.89 -10.09 -10.67
N ASN A 300 -14.91 -10.54 -9.88
CA ASN A 300 -14.69 -11.97 -9.57
C ASN A 300 -14.12 -12.82 -10.73
N VAL A 301 -13.35 -12.23 -11.64
CA VAL A 301 -12.61 -12.98 -12.68
C VAL A 301 -11.67 -14.00 -12.02
N THR A 302 -11.74 -15.25 -12.47
CA THR A 302 -11.00 -16.37 -11.88
C THR A 302 -9.53 -16.43 -12.35
N ASP A 303 -8.69 -17.18 -11.64
CA ASP A 303 -7.32 -17.48 -12.07
C ASP A 303 -7.28 -18.24 -13.43
N SER A 304 -8.37 -18.91 -13.82
CA SER A 304 -8.51 -19.54 -15.14
C SER A 304 -8.60 -18.50 -16.25
N HIS A 305 -9.44 -17.49 -16.07
CA HIS A 305 -9.58 -16.39 -17.02
C HIS A 305 -8.28 -15.62 -17.20
N ARG A 306 -7.51 -15.42 -16.12
CA ARG A 306 -6.20 -14.77 -16.20
C ARG A 306 -5.22 -15.54 -17.09
N ARG A 307 -5.20 -16.87 -16.99
CA ARG A 307 -4.35 -17.73 -17.82
C ARG A 307 -4.80 -17.70 -19.29
N GLU A 308 -6.10 -17.74 -19.54
CA GLU A 308 -6.65 -17.64 -20.90
C GLU A 308 -6.37 -16.28 -21.53
N LEU A 309 -6.58 -15.18 -20.80
CA LEU A 309 -6.23 -13.83 -21.25
C LEU A 309 -4.76 -13.72 -21.64
N THR A 310 -3.87 -14.31 -20.82
CA THR A 310 -2.43 -14.36 -21.10
C THR A 310 -2.13 -15.09 -22.41
N ALA A 311 -2.81 -16.22 -22.66
CA ALA A 311 -2.65 -16.98 -23.89
C ALA A 311 -3.19 -16.24 -25.12
N LEU A 312 -4.28 -15.48 -24.97
CA LEU A 312 -4.90 -14.67 -26.05
C LEU A 312 -4.19 -13.34 -26.29
N ALA A 313 -3.32 -12.89 -25.38
CA ALA A 313 -2.70 -11.57 -25.41
C ALA A 313 -2.03 -11.18 -26.74
N PRO A 314 -1.29 -12.07 -27.45
CA PRO A 314 -0.69 -11.72 -28.74
C PRO A 314 -1.69 -11.28 -29.82
N ASN A 315 -2.95 -11.72 -29.73
CA ASN A 315 -4.02 -11.36 -30.67
C ASN A 315 -4.88 -10.18 -30.17
N LEU A 316 -4.67 -9.75 -28.92
CA LEU A 316 -5.51 -8.75 -28.23
C LEU A 316 -4.72 -7.51 -27.81
N ILE A 317 -3.57 -7.25 -28.43
CA ILE A 317 -2.66 -6.18 -28.01
C ILE A 317 -3.36 -4.82 -27.94
N ASP A 318 -4.05 -4.41 -29.02
CA ASP A 318 -4.79 -3.14 -29.06
C ASP A 318 -5.91 -3.10 -28.01
N ALA A 319 -6.68 -4.18 -27.88
CA ALA A 319 -7.77 -4.29 -26.91
C ALA A 319 -7.28 -4.22 -25.46
N LEU A 320 -6.13 -4.83 -25.15
CA LEU A 320 -5.50 -4.76 -23.83
C LEU A 320 -4.98 -3.36 -23.52
N LEU A 321 -4.39 -2.68 -24.50
CA LEU A 321 -3.94 -1.30 -24.35
C LEU A 321 -5.11 -0.34 -24.12
N VAL A 322 -6.22 -0.51 -24.85
CA VAL A 322 -7.45 0.26 -24.61
C VAL A 322 -8.04 -0.06 -23.24
N ALA A 323 -8.03 -1.33 -22.80
CA ALA A 323 -8.50 -1.67 -21.46
C ALA A 323 -7.69 -0.99 -20.34
N ILE A 324 -6.39 -0.75 -20.54
CA ILE A 324 -5.55 0.05 -19.63
C ILE A 324 -5.98 1.52 -19.63
N GLU A 325 -6.21 2.09 -20.81
CA GLU A 325 -6.66 3.49 -20.99
C GLU A 325 -8.03 3.76 -20.36
N GLN A 326 -8.95 2.80 -20.46
CA GLN A 326 -10.33 2.90 -19.96
C GLN A 326 -10.47 2.46 -18.49
N SER A 327 -9.37 2.04 -17.86
CA SER A 327 -9.32 1.65 -16.45
C SER A 327 -8.44 2.61 -15.68
N ASP A 328 -8.72 3.90 -15.77
CA ASP A 328 -7.98 4.99 -15.11
C ASP A 328 -8.37 5.18 -13.63
N SER A 329 -9.61 4.84 -13.27
CA SER A 329 -10.09 4.93 -11.89
C SER A 329 -9.48 3.89 -10.95
N ASP A 330 -9.40 4.23 -9.66
CA ASP A 330 -8.92 3.32 -8.62
C ASP A 330 -9.76 2.04 -8.54
N THR A 331 -11.06 2.11 -8.86
CA THR A 331 -11.99 0.97 -8.86
C THR A 331 -11.68 -0.08 -9.92
N HIS A 332 -10.87 0.26 -10.93
CA HIS A 332 -10.48 -0.64 -12.02
C HIS A 332 -8.99 -0.94 -12.05
N THR A 333 -8.29 -0.70 -10.94
CA THR A 333 -6.85 -1.00 -10.80
C THR A 333 -6.52 -2.46 -11.09
N SER A 334 -7.35 -3.41 -10.65
CA SER A 334 -7.16 -4.83 -10.92
C SER A 334 -7.27 -5.18 -12.41
N ALA A 335 -8.21 -4.56 -13.12
CA ALA A 335 -8.37 -4.71 -14.57
C ALA A 335 -7.12 -4.22 -15.32
N ARG A 336 -6.61 -3.05 -14.94
CA ARG A 336 -5.37 -2.48 -15.48
C ARG A 336 -4.17 -3.39 -15.24
N LEU A 337 -4.01 -3.90 -14.01
CA LEU A 337 -2.93 -4.81 -13.65
C LEU A 337 -2.98 -6.12 -14.47
N TRP A 338 -4.17 -6.68 -14.70
CA TRP A 338 -4.33 -7.89 -15.51
C TRP A 338 -3.99 -7.65 -16.98
N ALA A 339 -4.42 -6.52 -17.55
CA ALA A 339 -4.05 -6.15 -18.92
C ALA A 339 -2.53 -6.00 -19.07
N VAL A 340 -1.88 -5.32 -18.13
CA VAL A 340 -0.41 -5.18 -18.09
C VAL A 340 0.28 -6.53 -18.02
N ASN A 341 -0.16 -7.42 -17.11
CA ASN A 341 0.45 -8.74 -16.97
C ASN A 341 0.24 -9.62 -18.21
N ALA A 342 -0.90 -9.52 -18.89
CA ALA A 342 -1.14 -10.20 -20.15
C ALA A 342 -0.20 -9.69 -21.26
N LEU A 343 -0.02 -8.37 -21.38
CA LEU A 343 0.95 -7.78 -22.31
C LEU A 343 2.39 -8.18 -21.98
N ARG A 344 2.73 -8.30 -20.69
CA ARG A 344 4.07 -8.73 -20.23
C ARG A 344 4.39 -10.19 -20.56
N ALA A 345 3.37 -11.01 -20.74
CA ALA A 345 3.56 -12.42 -21.09
C ALA A 345 3.77 -12.64 -22.60
N ILE A 346 3.63 -11.61 -23.43
CA ILE A 346 3.92 -11.70 -24.87
C ILE A 346 5.42 -11.97 -25.07
N PRO A 347 5.81 -12.91 -25.96
CA PRO A 347 7.22 -13.15 -26.28
C PRO A 347 7.95 -11.86 -26.70
N ARG A 348 9.09 -11.60 -26.08
CA ARG A 348 9.82 -10.33 -26.23
C ARG A 348 10.58 -10.17 -27.55
N ASP A 349 10.71 -11.27 -28.29
CA ASP A 349 11.22 -11.30 -29.67
C ASP A 349 10.14 -10.93 -30.72
N ASN A 350 8.87 -10.76 -30.30
CA ASN A 350 7.78 -10.36 -31.18
C ASN A 350 7.84 -8.87 -31.54
N ASN A 351 8.59 -8.57 -32.61
CA ASN A 351 8.77 -7.22 -33.15
C ASN A 351 7.47 -6.53 -33.60
N ALA A 352 6.47 -7.29 -34.05
CA ALA A 352 5.18 -6.73 -34.45
C ALA A 352 4.41 -6.22 -33.23
N ALA A 353 4.38 -7.03 -32.16
CA ALA A 353 3.79 -6.64 -30.89
C ALA A 353 4.47 -5.40 -30.28
N ALA A 354 5.81 -5.41 -30.24
CA ALA A 354 6.59 -4.28 -29.74
C ALA A 354 6.25 -2.97 -30.48
N THR A 355 6.07 -3.03 -31.81
CA THR A 355 5.74 -1.85 -32.62
C THR A 355 4.38 -1.25 -32.24
N VAL A 356 3.35 -2.09 -32.06
CA VAL A 356 2.00 -1.64 -31.66
C VAL A 356 2.03 -1.05 -30.24
N ILE A 357 2.66 -1.77 -29.30
CA ILE A 357 2.82 -1.35 -27.90
C ILE A 357 3.54 -0.01 -27.82
N PHE A 358 4.70 0.13 -28.47
CA PHE A 358 5.49 1.35 -28.39
C PHE A 358 4.79 2.53 -29.04
N THR A 359 4.06 2.31 -30.13
CA THR A 359 3.24 3.36 -30.76
C THR A 359 2.19 3.88 -29.78
N ARG A 360 1.53 3.01 -29.02
CA ARG A 360 0.53 3.43 -28.05
C ARG A 360 1.12 4.08 -26.82
N ILE A 361 2.18 3.51 -26.24
CA ILE A 361 2.88 4.10 -25.10
C ILE A 361 3.41 5.51 -25.43
N LYS A 362 3.90 5.74 -26.65
CA LYS A 362 4.28 7.08 -27.10
C LYS A 362 3.13 8.07 -26.97
N GLN A 363 1.90 7.67 -27.31
CA GLN A 363 0.72 8.54 -27.17
C GLN A 363 0.45 8.87 -25.70
N TRP A 364 0.63 7.93 -24.77
CA TRP A 364 0.49 8.18 -23.33
C TRP A 364 1.50 9.22 -22.81
N PHE A 365 2.75 9.17 -23.29
CA PHE A 365 3.76 10.20 -22.99
C PHE A 365 3.58 11.50 -23.78
N SER A 366 2.64 11.54 -24.73
CA SER A 366 2.36 12.74 -25.52
C SER A 366 1.34 13.68 -24.85
N ILE A 367 0.73 13.25 -23.74
CA ILE A 367 -0.18 14.06 -22.93
C ILE A 367 0.61 14.68 -21.77
N VAL A 368 0.60 16.01 -21.66
CA VAL A 368 1.38 16.76 -20.70
C VAL A 368 0.45 17.64 -19.85
N SER A 369 0.42 17.40 -18.54
CA SER A 369 -0.35 18.24 -17.62
C SER A 369 0.26 19.65 -17.48
N ARG A 370 -0.61 20.66 -17.49
CA ARG A 370 -0.27 22.05 -17.15
C ARG A 370 -0.30 22.31 -15.64
N ASP A 371 -0.78 21.33 -14.87
CA ASP A 371 -0.84 21.33 -13.40
C ASP A 371 -1.78 22.41 -12.84
N ILE A 372 -2.92 22.60 -13.52
CA ILE A 372 -3.93 23.59 -13.12
C ILE A 372 -4.86 22.94 -12.09
N TYR A 373 -4.80 23.41 -10.85
CA TYR A 373 -5.60 22.91 -9.74
C TYR A 373 -6.64 23.96 -9.30
N PRO A 374 -7.96 23.72 -9.50
CA PRO A 374 -9.03 24.70 -9.24
C PRO A 374 -9.10 25.24 -7.81
N HIS A 375 -8.55 24.50 -6.83
CA HIS A 375 -8.64 24.84 -5.41
C HIS A 375 -7.40 25.57 -4.86
N GLN A 376 -6.40 25.86 -5.69
CA GLN A 376 -5.19 26.58 -5.29
C GLN A 376 -5.38 28.10 -5.40
N GLY A 377 -4.69 28.87 -4.56
CA GLY A 377 -4.81 30.34 -4.52
C GLY A 377 -4.23 31.03 -5.77
N ALA A 378 -4.59 32.30 -5.98
CA ALA A 378 -4.17 33.09 -7.15
C ALA A 378 -2.64 33.21 -7.30
N ASP A 379 -1.90 33.31 -6.19
CA ASP A 379 -0.44 33.40 -6.21
C ASP A 379 0.22 32.09 -6.69
N TYR A 380 -0.37 30.94 -6.36
CA TYR A 380 0.09 29.64 -6.85
C TYR A 380 -0.08 29.55 -8.37
N GLU A 381 -1.28 29.89 -8.86
CA GLU A 381 -1.58 29.84 -10.29
C GLU A 381 -0.69 30.79 -11.09
N LYS A 382 -0.42 31.99 -10.56
CA LYS A 382 0.53 32.93 -11.16
C LYS A 382 1.94 32.34 -11.25
N ASN A 383 2.48 31.82 -10.15
CA ASN A 383 3.82 31.21 -10.13
C ASN A 383 3.91 29.98 -11.05
N ARG A 384 2.87 29.15 -11.09
CA ARG A 384 2.76 28.01 -12.00
C ARG A 384 2.81 28.47 -13.45
N SER A 385 1.93 29.40 -13.84
CA SER A 385 1.84 29.94 -15.20
C SER A 385 3.16 30.59 -15.63
N GLU A 386 3.74 31.48 -14.80
CA GLU A 386 5.03 32.11 -15.09
C GLU A 386 6.16 31.08 -15.24
N GLY A 387 6.18 30.05 -14.37
CA GLY A 387 7.14 28.95 -14.47
C GLY A 387 6.96 28.12 -15.73
N PHE A 388 5.71 27.82 -16.10
CA PHE A 388 5.36 27.07 -17.30
C PHE A 388 5.78 27.86 -18.56
N ILE A 389 5.37 29.12 -18.69
CA ILE A 389 5.78 30.03 -19.78
C ILE A 389 7.31 30.18 -19.83
N ARG A 390 7.99 30.30 -18.69
CA ARG A 390 9.47 30.37 -18.67
C ARG A 390 10.11 29.12 -19.26
N ARG A 391 9.53 27.93 -19.03
CA ARG A 391 10.09 26.66 -19.50
C ARG A 391 9.76 26.39 -20.97
N ILE A 392 8.50 26.55 -21.36
CA ILE A 392 8.00 26.18 -22.69
C ILE A 392 7.73 27.38 -23.63
N GLY A 393 7.37 28.54 -23.10
CA GLY A 393 7.02 29.75 -23.87
C GLY A 393 5.51 30.02 -23.99
N ILE A 394 4.67 29.03 -23.75
CA ILE A 394 3.20 29.10 -23.83
C ILE A 394 2.55 28.50 -22.58
N ASP A 395 1.30 28.86 -22.29
CA ASP A 395 0.52 28.24 -21.22
C ASP A 395 -0.95 28.20 -21.61
N SER A 396 -1.25 27.28 -22.54
CA SER A 396 -2.58 27.07 -23.10
C SER A 396 -2.81 25.59 -23.37
N SER A 397 -4.01 25.09 -23.07
CA SER A 397 -4.39 23.71 -23.36
C SER A 397 -4.67 23.50 -24.85
N GLY A 398 -4.49 22.25 -25.28
CA GLY A 398 -4.73 21.80 -26.64
C GLY A 398 -3.50 21.20 -27.31
N LYS A 399 -3.66 20.84 -28.58
CA LYS A 399 -2.60 20.23 -29.40
C LYS A 399 -1.55 21.28 -29.76
N THR A 400 -0.30 20.95 -29.51
CA THR A 400 0.85 21.79 -29.82
C THR A 400 1.99 20.94 -30.38
N THR A 401 2.96 21.56 -31.05
CA THR A 401 4.19 20.89 -31.48
C THR A 401 5.35 21.49 -30.72
N ILE A 402 6.16 20.63 -30.10
CA ILE A 402 7.32 21.04 -29.28
C ILE A 402 8.52 20.25 -29.77
N ALA A 403 9.53 20.98 -30.24
CA ALA A 403 10.76 20.40 -30.79
C ALA A 403 10.48 19.36 -31.89
N GLY A 404 9.45 19.56 -32.72
CA GLY A 404 9.05 18.68 -33.81
C GLY A 404 8.13 17.53 -33.43
N ILE A 405 7.73 17.39 -32.16
CA ILE A 405 6.82 16.34 -31.69
C ILE A 405 5.45 16.94 -31.37
N ALA A 406 4.40 16.34 -31.94
CA ALA A 406 3.02 16.69 -31.62
C ALA A 406 2.62 16.14 -30.24
N LEU A 407 2.15 17.02 -29.37
CA LEU A 407 1.78 16.75 -27.98
C LEU A 407 0.43 17.41 -27.66
N GLU A 408 -0.19 16.97 -26.57
CA GLU A 408 -1.42 17.55 -26.03
C GLU A 408 -1.15 18.14 -24.65
N LEU A 409 -1.33 19.45 -24.51
CA LEU A 409 -1.29 20.11 -23.21
C LEU A 409 -2.69 20.02 -22.59
N ALA A 410 -2.82 19.30 -21.48
CA ALA A 410 -4.07 19.17 -20.73
C ALA A 410 -4.02 20.00 -19.45
N ASP A 411 -5.16 20.50 -18.95
CA ASP A 411 -5.20 21.25 -17.70
C ASP A 411 -4.76 20.37 -16.51
N GLN A 412 -5.26 19.13 -16.48
CA GLN A 412 -4.94 18.11 -15.50
C GLN A 412 -4.73 16.77 -16.18
N TYR A 413 -3.68 16.09 -15.78
CA TYR A 413 -3.42 14.69 -16.11
C TYR A 413 -2.61 14.07 -14.96
N ASP A 414 -3.01 12.89 -14.51
CA ASP A 414 -2.48 12.24 -13.30
C ASP A 414 -1.22 11.39 -13.54
N GLY A 415 -0.91 11.10 -14.80
CA GLY A 415 0.25 10.30 -15.19
C GLY A 415 0.07 8.78 -15.04
N THR A 416 -1.14 8.28 -14.73
CA THR A 416 -1.37 6.85 -14.43
C THR A 416 -0.91 5.92 -15.56
N LEU A 417 -1.14 6.30 -16.82
CA LEU A 417 -0.68 5.51 -17.98
C LEU A 417 0.84 5.56 -18.15
N GLN A 418 1.47 6.71 -17.87
CA GLN A 418 2.92 6.88 -17.97
C GLN A 418 3.67 6.05 -16.91
N ILE A 419 3.11 5.93 -15.70
CA ILE A 419 3.62 5.05 -14.63
C ILE A 419 3.56 3.58 -15.04
N THR A 420 2.54 3.20 -15.80
CA THR A 420 2.29 1.81 -16.20
C THR A 420 3.18 1.36 -17.35
N ALA A 421 3.54 2.27 -18.25
CA ALA A 421 4.27 1.99 -19.48
C ALA A 421 5.60 1.21 -19.31
N PRO A 422 6.51 1.57 -18.39
CA PRO A 422 7.79 0.87 -18.23
C PRO A 422 7.64 -0.63 -17.99
N SER A 423 6.67 -1.04 -17.17
CA SER A 423 6.38 -2.46 -16.89
C SER A 423 5.99 -3.24 -18.15
N ILE A 424 5.35 -2.60 -19.12
CA ILE A 424 4.96 -3.24 -20.39
C ILE A 424 6.17 -3.37 -21.32
N MET A 425 7.03 -2.34 -21.34
CA MET A 425 8.23 -2.26 -22.18
C MET A 425 9.35 -3.20 -21.74
N GLU A 426 9.40 -3.53 -20.45
CA GLU A 426 10.39 -4.42 -19.85
C GLU A 426 10.66 -5.68 -20.70
N GLY A 427 11.92 -5.91 -21.04
CA GLY A 427 12.38 -7.07 -21.80
C GLY A 427 12.31 -6.96 -23.32
N PHE A 428 11.70 -5.89 -23.89
CA PHE A 428 11.82 -5.60 -25.33
C PHE A 428 13.10 -4.83 -25.65
N PRO A 429 13.65 -4.96 -26.88
CA PRO A 429 14.74 -4.09 -27.35
C PRO A 429 14.33 -2.60 -27.32
N LEU A 430 15.10 -1.78 -26.60
CA LEU A 430 14.78 -0.39 -26.31
C LEU A 430 15.31 0.59 -27.37
N ALA A 431 16.24 0.19 -28.24
CA ALA A 431 16.75 1.04 -29.32
C ALA A 431 15.65 1.48 -30.30
N ARG A 432 14.51 0.79 -30.32
CA ARG A 432 13.32 1.14 -31.14
C ARG A 432 12.27 1.96 -30.39
N ALA A 433 12.44 2.15 -29.08
CA ALA A 433 11.52 2.89 -28.21
C ALA A 433 11.83 4.39 -28.14
N LEU A 434 12.80 4.90 -28.93
CA LEU A 434 13.22 6.30 -28.96
C LEU A 434 12.10 7.34 -28.91
N PRO A 435 10.98 7.21 -29.67
CA PRO A 435 9.92 8.20 -29.63
C PRO A 435 9.25 8.35 -28.25
N ILE A 436 9.30 7.30 -27.42
CA ILE A 436 8.79 7.30 -26.05
C ILE A 436 9.73 8.10 -25.15
N PHE A 437 11.03 7.81 -25.20
CA PHE A 437 12.05 8.53 -24.43
C PHE A 437 12.07 10.02 -24.78
N GLU A 438 11.90 10.35 -26.07
CA GLU A 438 11.78 11.72 -26.54
C GLU A 438 10.55 12.44 -25.95
N ALA A 439 9.36 11.81 -26.01
CA ALA A 439 8.15 12.38 -25.44
C ALA A 439 8.23 12.54 -23.91
N ALA A 440 8.82 11.56 -23.21
CA ALA A 440 9.06 11.61 -21.77
C ALA A 440 10.06 12.72 -21.39
N ALA A 441 11.14 12.88 -22.16
CA ALA A 441 12.13 13.93 -21.96
C ALA A 441 11.53 15.32 -22.21
N ILE A 442 10.67 15.48 -23.23
CA ILE A 442 9.92 16.71 -23.43
C ILE A 442 9.02 17.01 -22.23
N THR A 443 8.27 16.01 -21.74
CA THR A 443 7.40 16.16 -20.56
C THR A 443 8.19 16.63 -19.34
N LEU A 444 9.33 15.98 -19.06
CA LEU A 444 10.22 16.34 -17.96
C LEU A 444 10.82 17.74 -18.15
N ALA A 445 11.25 18.11 -19.36
CA ALA A 445 11.79 19.44 -19.64
C ALA A 445 10.74 20.56 -19.45
N ILE A 446 9.45 20.27 -19.70
CA ILE A 446 8.35 21.23 -19.57
C ILE A 446 7.86 21.34 -18.13
N ARG A 447 7.70 20.22 -17.41
CA ARG A 447 7.06 20.19 -16.09
C ARG A 447 8.05 20.08 -14.93
N ASN A 448 9.31 19.76 -15.19
CA ASN A 448 10.28 19.32 -14.19
C ASN A 448 9.83 18.06 -13.41
N ARG A 449 8.86 17.34 -13.97
CA ARG A 449 8.36 16.04 -13.53
C ARG A 449 7.78 15.30 -14.73
N CYS A 450 7.98 13.99 -14.79
CA CYS A 450 7.32 13.11 -15.72
C CYS A 450 7.05 11.81 -14.99
N GLU A 451 5.78 11.48 -14.84
CA GLU A 451 5.37 10.24 -14.22
C GLU A 451 5.94 9.08 -15.05
N GLY A 452 6.64 8.12 -14.42
CA GLY A 452 7.33 7.04 -15.10
C GLY A 452 8.77 7.31 -15.57
N TRP A 453 9.30 8.55 -15.50
CA TRP A 453 10.68 8.85 -15.92
C TRP A 453 11.74 8.03 -15.19
N ASP A 454 11.66 7.95 -13.87
CA ASP A 454 12.63 7.18 -13.07
C ASP A 454 12.62 5.69 -13.48
N ALA A 455 11.45 5.14 -13.75
CA ALA A 455 11.32 3.76 -14.21
C ALA A 455 11.85 3.56 -15.65
N LEU A 456 11.66 4.54 -16.56
CA LEU A 456 12.31 4.53 -17.88
C LEU A 456 13.83 4.60 -17.77
N LYS A 457 14.36 5.39 -16.84
CA LYS A 457 15.81 5.45 -16.53
C LYS A 457 16.31 4.08 -16.07
N TRP A 458 15.61 3.44 -15.12
CA TRP A 458 15.96 2.10 -14.66
C TRP A 458 15.89 1.05 -15.78
N LEU A 459 14.92 1.14 -16.69
CA LEU A 459 14.86 0.26 -17.86
C LEU A 459 16.10 0.39 -18.76
N CYS A 460 16.62 1.60 -18.95
CA CYS A 460 17.84 1.81 -19.74
C CYS A 460 19.08 1.32 -19.00
N LEU A 461 19.20 1.62 -17.70
CA LEU A 461 20.33 1.22 -16.84
C LEU A 461 20.45 -0.30 -16.68
N LEU A 462 19.31 -0.99 -16.61
CA LEU A 462 19.21 -2.44 -16.44
C LEU A 462 18.87 -3.14 -17.76
N ASN A 463 19.13 -2.51 -18.90
CA ASN A 463 18.86 -3.12 -20.19
C ASN A 463 19.81 -4.29 -20.46
N GLU A 464 19.31 -5.52 -20.34
CA GLU A 464 20.07 -6.74 -20.64
C GLU A 464 19.98 -7.17 -22.12
N ILE A 465 19.14 -6.51 -22.93
CA ILE A 465 18.79 -6.95 -24.29
C ILE A 465 19.64 -6.26 -25.36
N ASP A 466 19.66 -4.92 -25.35
CA ASP A 466 20.34 -4.09 -26.36
C ASP A 466 20.94 -2.79 -25.76
N PRO A 467 21.77 -2.88 -24.69
CA PRO A 467 22.26 -1.71 -23.96
C PRO A 467 23.13 -0.77 -24.80
N ASP A 468 24.03 -1.33 -25.63
CA ASP A 468 24.95 -0.56 -26.46
C ASP A 468 24.21 0.14 -27.61
N GLU A 469 23.32 -0.59 -28.30
CA GLU A 469 22.47 -0.06 -29.37
C GLU A 469 21.53 1.03 -28.85
N THR A 470 20.93 0.82 -27.67
CA THR A 470 20.05 1.80 -27.03
C THR A 470 20.82 3.07 -26.68
N SER A 471 22.00 2.94 -26.06
CA SER A 471 22.84 4.08 -25.69
C SER A 471 23.30 4.86 -26.92
N LEU A 472 23.75 4.18 -27.97
CA LEU A 472 24.13 4.82 -29.23
C LEU A 472 22.94 5.56 -29.86
N ALA A 473 21.76 4.92 -29.90
CA ALA A 473 20.55 5.49 -30.47
C ALA A 473 20.07 6.73 -29.69
N LEU A 474 20.19 6.73 -28.37
CA LEU A 474 19.88 7.88 -27.51
C LEU A 474 20.85 9.05 -27.77
N ARG A 475 22.15 8.79 -27.92
CA ARG A 475 23.15 9.83 -28.28
C ARG A 475 22.86 10.44 -29.65
N GLU A 476 22.58 9.61 -30.65
CA GLU A 476 22.24 10.09 -31.99
C GLU A 476 20.95 10.92 -31.98
N LEU A 477 19.96 10.52 -31.18
CA LEU A 477 18.70 11.25 -31.03
C LEU A 477 18.95 12.61 -30.35
N ALA A 478 19.75 12.65 -29.28
CA ALA A 478 20.11 13.88 -28.59
C ALA A 478 20.77 14.88 -29.54
N GLU A 479 21.73 14.43 -30.36
CA GLU A 479 22.38 15.30 -31.35
C GLU A 479 21.39 15.80 -32.42
N LYS A 480 20.53 14.92 -32.94
CA LYS A 480 19.48 15.29 -33.90
C LYS A 480 18.51 16.33 -33.33
N ILE A 481 18.13 16.20 -32.06
CA ILE A 481 17.22 17.14 -31.39
C ILE A 481 17.89 18.48 -31.21
N ARG A 482 19.15 18.52 -30.79
CA ARG A 482 19.93 19.76 -30.61
C ARG A 482 19.98 20.63 -31.87
N GLN A 483 19.91 20.00 -33.04
CA GLN A 483 19.92 20.70 -34.34
C GLN A 483 18.53 21.22 -34.77
N ARG A 484 17.45 20.90 -34.03
CA ARG A 484 16.09 21.35 -34.37
C ARG A 484 15.89 22.82 -33.99
N GLN A 485 15.25 23.57 -34.87
CA GLN A 485 14.77 24.90 -34.55
C GLN A 485 13.40 24.80 -33.86
N PRO A 486 13.25 25.36 -32.64
CA PRO A 486 11.96 25.38 -31.95
C PRO A 486 10.90 26.15 -32.72
N GLU A 487 9.65 25.75 -32.53
CA GLU A 487 8.48 26.39 -33.12
C GLU A 487 8.31 27.83 -32.61
N LEU A 488 7.59 28.66 -33.39
CA LEU A 488 7.31 30.04 -33.00
C LEU A 488 6.56 30.08 -31.67
N GLY A 489 7.11 30.82 -30.69
CA GLY A 489 6.54 30.94 -29.35
C GLY A 489 7.00 29.86 -28.36
N ILE A 490 7.78 28.88 -28.82
CA ILE A 490 8.42 27.88 -27.95
C ILE A 490 9.80 28.38 -27.50
N ASN A 491 10.18 28.07 -26.26
CA ASN A 491 11.45 28.49 -25.69
C ASN A 491 12.64 27.92 -26.50
N PRO A 492 13.58 28.77 -26.97
CA PRO A 492 14.69 28.34 -27.82
C PRO A 492 15.64 27.34 -27.16
N GLY A 493 15.68 27.26 -25.83
CA GLY A 493 16.53 26.33 -25.08
C GLY A 493 15.89 24.96 -24.81
N ILE A 494 14.68 24.67 -25.30
CA ILE A 494 14.05 23.36 -25.13
C ILE A 494 14.84 22.21 -25.77
N PRO A 495 15.33 22.32 -27.02
CA PRO A 495 16.09 21.23 -27.65
C PRO A 495 17.31 20.80 -26.84
N ASP A 496 18.07 21.75 -26.29
CA ASP A 496 19.24 21.47 -25.45
C ASP A 496 18.85 20.71 -24.18
N ARG A 497 17.76 21.12 -23.52
CA ARG A 497 17.23 20.42 -22.33
C ARG A 497 16.83 18.98 -22.65
N ILE A 498 16.11 18.77 -23.75
CA ILE A 498 15.69 17.43 -24.17
C ILE A 498 16.91 16.56 -24.48
N ALA A 499 17.87 17.10 -25.23
CA ALA A 499 19.10 16.39 -25.58
C ALA A 499 19.88 15.97 -24.33
N ALA A 500 20.05 16.87 -23.37
CA ALA A 500 20.70 16.56 -22.10
C ALA A 500 19.94 15.49 -21.29
N LEU A 501 18.60 15.54 -21.21
CA LEU A 501 17.80 14.52 -20.54
C LEU A 501 17.96 13.13 -21.18
N LEU A 502 18.04 13.06 -22.51
CA LEU A 502 18.24 11.80 -23.23
C LEU A 502 19.63 11.20 -22.97
N LEU A 503 20.67 12.04 -22.84
CA LEU A 503 22.01 11.58 -22.47
C LEU A 503 22.03 11.00 -21.05
N LEU A 504 21.30 11.61 -20.10
CA LEU A 504 21.17 11.10 -18.73
C LEU A 504 20.50 9.72 -18.62
N LEU A 505 19.73 9.29 -19.63
CA LEU A 505 19.13 7.95 -19.67
C LEU A 505 20.16 6.84 -19.92
N THR A 506 21.30 7.16 -20.53
CA THR A 506 22.35 6.17 -20.83
C THR A 506 23.05 5.63 -19.59
N GLY A 507 23.09 6.43 -18.51
CA GLY A 507 23.80 6.10 -17.27
C GLY A 507 25.32 6.11 -17.36
N GLN A 508 25.90 6.60 -18.46
CA GLN A 508 27.35 6.67 -18.63
C GLN A 508 27.87 8.02 -18.12
N GLU A 509 28.91 8.00 -17.29
CA GLU A 509 29.51 9.22 -16.69
C GLU A 509 29.95 10.26 -17.74
N SER A 510 30.43 9.80 -18.89
CA SER A 510 30.78 10.68 -20.02
C SER A 510 29.57 11.40 -20.61
N ASP A 511 28.45 10.70 -20.80
CA ASP A 511 27.20 11.28 -21.30
C ASP A 511 26.56 12.22 -20.27
N GLU A 512 26.70 11.94 -18.96
CA GLU A 512 26.27 12.85 -17.89
C GLU A 512 27.09 14.16 -17.89
N THR A 513 28.40 14.06 -18.12
CA THR A 513 29.26 15.23 -18.27
C THR A 513 28.86 16.06 -19.49
N ASP A 514 28.58 15.42 -20.62
CA ASP A 514 28.11 16.09 -21.84
C ASP A 514 26.74 16.72 -21.64
N ALA A 515 25.80 16.05 -20.96
CA ALA A 515 24.50 16.59 -20.61
C ALA A 515 24.61 17.89 -19.77
N ALA A 516 25.51 17.90 -18.78
CA ALA A 516 25.77 19.07 -17.95
C ALA A 516 26.42 20.23 -18.73
N MET A 517 27.19 19.95 -19.78
CA MET A 517 27.70 20.98 -20.68
C MET A 517 26.62 21.56 -21.60
N ILE A 518 25.68 20.73 -22.06
CA ILE A 518 24.58 21.12 -22.97
C ILE A 518 23.52 21.96 -22.23
N ASP A 519 23.01 21.50 -21.09
CA ASP A 519 22.16 22.30 -20.22
C ASP A 519 22.70 22.30 -18.78
N PRO A 520 23.52 23.28 -18.40
CA PRO A 520 24.09 23.39 -17.05
C PRO A 520 23.05 23.49 -15.92
N ARG A 521 21.77 23.74 -16.26
CA ARG A 521 20.66 23.85 -15.31
C ARG A 521 20.00 22.51 -14.99
N ILE A 522 20.30 21.45 -15.75
CA ILE A 522 19.59 20.17 -15.68
C ILE A 522 19.94 19.35 -14.44
N ASP A 523 21.15 19.56 -13.92
CA ASP A 523 21.71 18.77 -12.81
C ASP A 523 22.07 19.63 -11.59
N ARG A 524 22.12 20.97 -11.71
CA ARG A 524 22.73 21.81 -10.67
C ARG A 524 22.04 23.16 -10.49
N TRP A 525 21.04 23.22 -9.60
CA TRP A 525 20.71 24.48 -8.93
C TRP A 525 21.81 24.89 -7.94
N TYR A 526 22.53 23.91 -7.40
CA TYR A 526 23.65 24.08 -6.50
C TYR A 526 24.86 23.29 -7.01
N THR A 527 26.01 23.93 -7.12
CA THR A 527 27.31 23.34 -7.43
C THR A 527 28.19 23.43 -6.20
N TYR A 528 29.13 22.49 -6.07
CA TYR A 528 30.07 22.52 -4.96
C TYR A 528 30.93 23.79 -4.96
N GLU A 529 31.42 24.21 -6.13
CA GLU A 529 32.33 25.35 -6.27
C GLU A 529 31.67 26.70 -5.99
N LYS A 530 30.39 26.85 -6.38
CA LYS A 530 29.64 28.11 -6.22
C LYS A 530 28.85 28.16 -4.92
N ASP A 531 28.27 27.04 -4.50
CA ASP A 531 27.24 27.01 -3.47
C ASP A 531 27.70 26.32 -2.18
N TYR A 532 28.89 25.68 -2.18
CA TYR A 532 29.52 25.15 -0.97
C TYR A 532 30.82 25.88 -0.62
N LEU A 533 31.82 25.90 -1.51
CA LEU A 533 33.15 26.46 -1.18
C LEU A 533 33.15 27.92 -0.68
N PRO A 534 32.31 28.84 -1.19
CA PRO A 534 32.33 30.22 -0.72
C PRO A 534 31.80 30.39 0.70
N ASN A 535 30.84 29.55 1.10
CA ASN A 535 30.30 29.57 2.46
C ASN A 535 29.79 28.18 2.92
N PRO A 536 30.71 27.29 3.35
CA PRO A 536 30.36 25.95 3.80
C PRO A 536 29.37 25.92 4.97
N GLY A 537 29.40 26.93 5.84
CA GLY A 537 28.56 27.04 7.04
C GLY A 537 27.08 27.27 6.73
N HIS A 538 26.77 27.91 5.60
CA HIS A 538 25.39 28.23 5.16
C HIS A 538 24.89 27.38 3.99
N SER A 539 25.72 26.45 3.50
CA SER A 539 25.42 25.63 2.34
C SER A 539 24.46 24.47 2.64
N PHE A 540 23.67 24.06 1.64
CA PHE A 540 22.80 22.88 1.69
C PHE A 540 23.54 21.54 1.58
N PHE A 541 24.78 21.53 1.07
CA PHE A 541 25.59 20.30 1.00
C PHE A 541 25.99 19.81 2.39
N ALA A 542 26.35 18.53 2.57
CA ALA A 542 26.91 18.07 3.83
C ALA A 542 28.19 18.85 4.18
N LEU A 543 28.36 19.24 5.44
CA LEU A 543 29.58 19.95 5.86
C LEU A 543 30.75 18.96 5.85
N GLU A 544 31.82 19.29 5.15
CA GLU A 544 33.08 18.55 5.24
C GLU A 544 33.88 18.94 6.48
N ARG A 545 34.54 17.94 7.08
CA ARG A 545 35.35 18.10 8.29
C ARG A 545 36.39 19.23 8.20
N ARG A 546 37.06 19.39 7.05
CA ARG A 546 38.09 20.43 6.85
C ARG A 546 37.55 21.87 7.00
N HIS A 547 36.24 22.07 6.82
CA HIS A 547 35.58 23.36 6.94
C HIS A 547 34.83 23.54 8.27
N ALA A 548 34.87 22.55 9.18
CA ALA A 548 34.20 22.63 10.48
C ALA A 548 34.66 23.81 11.32
N ASN A 549 35.97 24.12 11.31
CA ASN A 549 36.50 25.29 12.02
C ASN A 549 35.99 26.61 11.44
N LEU A 550 35.74 26.68 10.13
CA LEU A 550 35.19 27.86 9.50
C LEU A 550 33.72 28.03 9.90
N ALA A 551 32.93 26.96 9.87
CA ALA A 551 31.54 27.00 10.30
C ALA A 551 31.37 27.34 11.79
N LEU A 552 32.23 26.81 12.68
CA LEU A 552 32.15 27.10 14.12
C LEU A 552 32.58 28.52 14.49
N ASN A 553 33.44 29.15 13.70
CA ASN A 553 33.88 30.54 13.91
C ASN A 553 33.03 31.57 13.15
N ASP A 554 31.92 31.15 12.54
CA ASP A 554 31.02 32.05 11.83
C ASP A 554 30.11 32.82 12.81
N ASP A 555 30.58 33.99 13.23
CA ASP A 555 29.88 34.86 14.18
C ASP A 555 28.57 35.47 13.60
N GLU A 556 28.31 35.36 12.30
CA GLU A 556 27.04 35.77 11.68
C GLU A 556 25.93 34.75 11.91
N SER A 557 26.30 33.49 12.20
CA SER A 557 25.38 32.39 12.47
C SER A 557 25.07 32.24 13.96
N SER A 558 23.82 31.88 14.29
CA SER A 558 23.45 31.51 15.65
C SER A 558 24.23 30.29 16.14
N LEU A 559 24.46 30.23 17.45
CA LEU A 559 25.14 29.10 18.10
C LEU A 559 24.48 27.75 17.75
N SER A 560 23.15 27.69 17.80
CA SER A 560 22.38 26.48 17.49
C SER A 560 22.56 26.05 16.03
N TRP A 561 22.58 26.99 15.08
CA TRP A 561 22.83 26.69 13.67
C TRP A 561 24.22 26.11 13.46
N ARG A 562 25.25 26.74 14.05
CA ARG A 562 26.63 26.25 13.97
C ARG A 562 26.78 24.83 14.53
N VAL A 563 26.17 24.54 15.67
CA VAL A 563 26.19 23.19 16.28
C VAL A 563 25.45 22.17 15.42
N GLN A 564 24.29 22.52 14.87
CA GLN A 564 23.52 21.66 13.97
C GLN A 564 24.30 21.34 12.70
N ARG A 565 24.95 22.36 12.12
CA ARG A 565 25.76 22.21 10.91
C ARG A 565 26.93 21.26 11.12
N THR A 566 27.46 21.18 12.34
CA THR A 566 28.56 20.28 12.73
C THR A 566 28.10 19.04 13.50
N ASN A 567 26.81 18.69 13.47
CA ASN A 567 26.25 17.66 14.37
C ASN A 567 26.98 16.31 14.27
N GLU A 568 27.31 15.90 13.04
CA GLU A 568 27.99 14.62 12.76
C GLU A 568 29.40 14.53 13.38
N PHE A 569 30.04 15.66 13.68
CA PHE A 569 31.42 15.67 14.19
C PHE A 569 31.52 15.57 15.71
N TRP A 570 30.44 15.85 16.47
CA TRP A 570 30.50 15.87 17.93
C TRP A 570 30.71 14.48 18.54
N PHE A 571 30.34 13.42 17.82
CA PHE A 571 30.55 12.04 18.24
C PHE A 571 31.97 11.53 17.96
N ASP A 572 32.77 12.27 17.19
CA ASP A 572 34.15 11.87 16.92
C ASP A 572 35.10 12.30 18.05
N PRO A 573 35.73 11.36 18.77
CA PRO A 573 36.68 11.67 19.83
C PRO A 573 37.95 12.39 19.35
N ALA A 574 38.23 12.45 18.05
CA ALA A 574 39.34 13.21 17.47
C ALA A 574 38.96 14.64 17.04
N PHE A 575 37.68 15.02 17.11
CA PHE A 575 37.24 16.36 16.72
C PHE A 575 37.61 17.43 17.76
N GLN A 576 38.39 18.44 17.36
CA GLN A 576 38.82 19.52 18.25
C GLN A 576 38.14 20.84 17.84
N PRO A 577 37.12 21.30 18.58
CA PRO A 577 36.45 22.56 18.27
C PRO A 577 37.38 23.77 18.55
N PRO A 578 37.19 24.89 17.84
CA PRO A 578 37.97 26.12 18.06
C PRO A 578 37.83 26.68 19.49
N ILE A 579 38.92 27.28 20.02
CA ILE A 579 38.95 27.85 21.38
C ILE A 579 37.93 28.99 21.56
N SER A 580 37.74 29.81 20.53
CA SER A 580 36.71 30.85 20.45
C SER A 580 35.32 30.28 20.69
N PHE A 581 34.98 29.20 19.98
CA PHE A 581 33.71 28.49 20.11
C PHE A 581 33.54 27.88 21.52
N ILE A 582 34.58 27.23 22.05
CA ILE A 582 34.56 26.69 23.43
C ILE A 582 34.28 27.80 24.45
N THR A 583 34.88 28.98 24.26
CA THR A 583 34.69 30.14 25.15
C THR A 583 33.25 30.66 25.08
N GLU A 584 32.64 30.68 23.90
CA GLU A 584 31.24 31.05 23.72
C GLU A 584 30.30 30.02 24.37
N ILE A 585 30.53 28.72 24.13
CA ILE A 585 29.80 27.63 24.76
C ILE A 585 29.86 27.72 26.29
N CYS A 586 31.04 27.98 26.85
CA CYS A 586 31.24 28.17 28.29
C CYS A 586 30.43 29.34 28.86
N LYS A 587 30.22 30.41 28.09
CA LYS A 587 29.34 31.51 28.51
C LYS A 587 27.88 31.14 28.39
N HIS A 588 27.50 30.44 27.31
CA HIS A 588 26.12 30.08 27.04
C HIS A 588 25.56 29.09 28.07
N ILE A 589 26.34 28.06 28.40
CA ILE A 589 25.93 27.05 29.37
C ILE A 589 25.63 27.67 30.74
N ALA A 590 26.41 28.68 31.17
CA ALA A 590 26.20 29.39 32.42
C ALA A 590 24.90 30.21 32.49
N CYS A 591 24.24 30.47 31.35
CA CYS A 591 22.98 31.20 31.26
C CYS A 591 21.74 30.29 31.22
N ILE A 592 21.91 28.97 31.25
CA ILE A 592 20.80 28.02 31.14
C ILE A 592 19.98 28.03 32.43
N GLU A 593 18.69 28.37 32.30
CA GLU A 593 17.73 28.35 33.40
C GLU A 593 17.21 26.93 33.62
N VAL A 594 17.93 26.20 34.47
CA VAL A 594 17.69 24.79 34.78
C VAL A 594 16.27 24.53 35.26
N ASP A 595 15.67 25.47 35.99
CA ASP A 595 14.33 25.34 36.54
C ASP A 595 13.23 25.29 35.47
N LYS A 596 13.51 25.68 34.22
CA LYS A 596 12.55 25.64 33.11
C LYS A 596 12.60 24.34 32.31
N LEU A 597 13.69 23.57 32.42
CA LEU A 597 13.90 22.37 31.62
C LEU A 597 12.99 21.22 32.08
N ASN A 598 12.29 20.60 31.14
CA ASN A 598 11.46 19.40 31.31
C ASN A 598 10.37 19.55 32.38
N ARG A 599 9.77 20.74 32.50
CA ARG A 599 8.72 21.03 33.49
C ARG A 599 7.28 20.92 32.97
N HIS A 600 7.10 20.78 31.66
CA HIS A 600 5.80 20.89 31.03
C HIS A 600 5.52 19.71 30.10
N SER A 601 4.24 19.50 29.77
CA SER A 601 3.80 18.47 28.83
C SER A 601 4.22 18.74 27.38
N SER A 602 4.52 20.00 27.07
CA SER A 602 5.00 20.42 25.76
C SER A 602 6.49 20.66 25.82
N TYR A 603 7.17 20.14 24.80
CA TYR A 603 8.58 20.38 24.58
C TYR A 603 8.86 21.87 24.32
N THR A 604 9.55 22.53 25.23
CA THR A 604 9.74 24.00 25.21
C THR A 604 10.91 24.42 24.31
N THR A 605 11.06 25.73 24.09
CA THR A 605 12.21 26.26 23.35
C THR A 605 13.51 26.04 24.14
N GLU A 606 13.43 26.15 25.47
CA GLU A 606 14.53 25.86 26.39
C GLU A 606 14.96 24.40 26.32
N ASP A 607 14.01 23.46 26.27
CA ASP A 607 14.30 22.02 26.12
C ASP A 607 15.01 21.73 24.79
N HIS A 608 14.45 22.22 23.68
CA HIS A 608 15.04 22.04 22.36
C HIS A 608 16.44 22.63 22.26
N ASN A 609 16.65 23.83 22.82
CA ASN A 609 17.96 24.47 22.79
C ASN A 609 18.98 23.69 23.63
N PHE A 610 18.57 23.16 24.78
CA PHE A 610 19.46 22.35 25.63
C PHE A 610 19.89 21.06 24.93
N GLU A 611 18.94 20.26 24.42
CA GLU A 611 19.25 18.98 23.76
C GLU A 611 20.07 19.16 22.49
N GLN A 612 19.77 20.18 21.69
CA GLN A 612 20.54 20.48 20.48
C GLN A 612 22.01 20.79 20.78
N LEU A 613 22.29 21.43 21.92
CA LEU A 613 23.63 21.84 22.33
C LEU A 613 24.34 20.81 23.20
N GLU A 614 23.64 19.80 23.73
CA GLU A 614 24.16 18.87 24.72
C GLU A 614 25.45 18.18 24.30
N HIS A 615 25.53 17.67 23.06
CA HIS A 615 26.74 17.04 22.55
C HIS A 615 27.93 18.00 22.48
N SER A 616 27.66 19.27 22.12
CA SER A 616 28.69 20.31 22.09
C SER A 616 29.15 20.69 23.51
N PHE A 617 28.24 20.70 24.49
CA PHE A 617 28.58 20.90 25.90
C PHE A 617 29.43 19.76 26.44
N ALA A 618 29.06 18.52 26.17
CA ALA A 618 29.81 17.34 26.59
C ALA A 618 31.25 17.35 26.03
N ARG A 619 31.44 17.86 24.81
CA ARG A 619 32.76 17.96 24.17
C ARG A 619 33.59 19.15 24.66
N CYS A 620 32.95 20.30 24.86
CA CYS A 620 33.65 21.57 25.11
C CYS A 620 33.80 21.89 26.61
N VAL A 621 32.78 21.58 27.41
CA VAL A 621 32.65 21.96 28.83
C VAL A 621 31.99 20.85 29.66
N PRO A 622 32.52 19.61 29.65
CA PRO A 622 31.88 18.45 30.27
C PRO A 622 31.59 18.62 31.76
N ASP A 623 32.50 19.26 32.51
CA ASP A 623 32.32 19.49 33.95
C ASP A 623 31.15 20.44 34.24
N GLN A 624 30.99 21.50 33.43
CA GLN A 624 29.89 22.46 33.59
C GLN A 624 28.55 21.84 33.19
N LEU A 625 28.53 21.01 32.14
CA LEU A 625 27.36 20.23 31.77
C LEU A 625 26.94 19.30 32.92
N ALA A 626 27.89 18.57 33.49
CA ALA A 626 27.64 17.69 34.62
C ALA A 626 27.07 18.46 35.82
N ASP A 627 27.60 19.66 36.11
CA ASP A 627 27.12 20.51 37.21
C ASP A 627 25.70 21.03 36.95
N ILE A 628 25.37 21.43 35.72
CA ILE A 628 24.01 21.84 35.35
C ILE A 628 23.02 20.69 35.47
N ILE A 629 23.39 19.51 34.97
CA ILE A 629 22.54 18.31 35.08
C ILE A 629 22.32 17.94 36.55
N ARG A 630 23.36 17.98 37.38
CA ARG A 630 23.22 17.77 38.83
C ARG A 630 22.30 18.80 39.46
N HIS A 631 22.45 20.07 39.10
CA HIS A 631 21.57 21.13 39.56
C HIS A 631 20.12 20.90 39.12
N LYS A 632 19.90 20.40 37.89
CA LYS A 632 18.59 20.02 37.35
C LYS A 632 17.94 18.96 38.22
N ILE A 633 18.65 17.88 38.49
CA ILE A 633 18.13 16.79 39.32
C ILE A 633 17.91 17.28 40.77
N GLN A 634 18.79 18.11 41.33
CA GLN A 634 18.58 18.67 42.67
C GLN A 634 17.35 19.57 42.76
N SER A 635 17.07 20.37 41.72
CA SER A 635 15.94 21.31 41.68
C SER A 635 14.56 20.63 41.67
N ILE A 636 14.50 19.32 41.40
CA ILE A 636 13.22 18.60 41.38
C ILE A 636 12.58 18.53 42.77
N ALA A 637 13.36 18.66 43.85
CA ALA A 637 12.84 18.65 45.22
C ALA A 637 11.79 19.73 45.47
N SER A 638 11.85 20.85 44.74
CA SER A 638 10.90 21.98 44.83
C SER A 638 9.91 22.03 43.65
N CYS A 639 9.79 20.94 42.88
CA CYS A 639 8.91 20.87 41.72
C CYS A 639 7.43 20.96 42.14
N PRO A 640 6.60 21.79 41.47
CA PRO A 640 5.16 21.79 41.71
C PRO A 640 4.53 20.46 41.24
N ALA A 641 3.40 20.08 41.85
CA ALA A 641 2.71 18.82 41.55
C ALA A 641 2.34 18.68 40.06
N GLU A 642 1.97 19.78 39.39
CA GLU A 642 1.61 19.79 37.97
C GLU A 642 2.77 19.44 37.02
N SER A 643 4.01 19.60 37.48
CA SER A 643 5.24 19.31 36.72
C SER A 643 5.88 17.98 37.12
N LEU A 644 5.34 17.30 38.14
CA LEU A 644 5.88 16.07 38.72
C LEU A 644 6.13 14.99 37.66
N TYR A 645 5.10 14.65 36.89
CA TYR A 645 5.16 13.62 35.87
C TYR A 645 6.22 13.92 34.81
N TRP A 646 6.25 15.16 34.31
CA TRP A 646 7.15 15.58 33.23
C TRP A 646 8.62 15.57 33.66
N CYS A 647 8.90 16.00 34.90
CA CYS A 647 10.26 15.96 35.44
C CYS A 647 10.75 14.52 35.61
N ALA A 648 9.87 13.63 36.08
CA ALA A 648 10.21 12.25 36.37
C ALA A 648 10.50 11.41 35.11
N ILE A 649 9.89 11.74 33.96
CA ILE A 649 10.23 11.09 32.67
C ILE A 649 11.71 11.25 32.34
N HIS A 650 12.27 12.44 32.59
CA HIS A 650 13.60 12.84 32.14
C HIS A 650 14.66 12.82 33.24
N VAL A 651 14.31 12.42 34.47
CA VAL A 651 15.24 12.43 35.61
C VAL A 651 16.33 11.37 35.47
N THR A 652 16.07 10.31 34.69
CA THR A 652 16.99 9.18 34.50
C THR A 652 17.82 9.27 33.22
N ASP A 653 17.56 10.23 32.33
CA ASP A 653 18.33 10.45 31.10
C ASP A 653 19.83 10.62 31.38
N HIS A 654 20.16 11.22 32.53
CA HIS A 654 21.54 11.45 32.99
C HIS A 654 21.87 10.74 34.29
N LEU A 655 21.25 9.58 34.53
CA LEU A 655 21.32 8.83 35.81
C LEU A 655 22.76 8.67 36.33
N LEU A 656 23.73 8.39 35.46
CA LEU A 656 25.13 8.16 35.85
C LEU A 656 25.78 9.34 36.61
N LEU A 657 25.29 10.57 36.39
CA LEU A 657 25.78 11.79 37.04
C LEU A 657 25.17 12.02 38.43
N ALA A 658 24.10 11.30 38.79
CA ALA A 658 23.44 11.45 40.07
C ALA A 658 24.33 10.99 41.23
N GLY A 659 24.37 11.82 42.27
CA GLY A 659 25.06 11.56 43.53
C GLY A 659 24.10 11.62 44.72
N LYS A 660 24.66 11.82 45.92
CA LYS A 660 23.88 11.78 47.17
C LYS A 660 22.85 12.91 47.27
N LYS A 661 23.15 14.10 46.74
CA LYS A 661 22.23 15.26 46.80
C LYS A 661 21.06 15.08 45.84
N GLU A 662 21.33 14.52 44.67
CA GLU A 662 20.35 14.20 43.64
C GLU A 662 19.39 13.10 44.11
N ALA A 663 19.94 12.04 44.75
CA ALA A 663 19.15 11.00 45.39
C ALA A 663 18.20 11.56 46.48
N GLU A 664 18.69 12.46 47.34
CA GLU A 664 17.84 13.07 48.37
C GLU A 664 16.75 13.97 47.76
N ALA A 665 17.05 14.67 46.66
CA ALA A 665 16.06 15.47 45.94
C ALA A 665 14.96 14.60 45.31
N ALA A 666 15.32 13.49 44.68
CA ALA A 666 14.38 12.52 44.13
C ALA A 666 13.48 11.91 45.22
N LYS A 667 14.08 11.54 46.36
CA LYS A 667 13.34 11.05 47.54
C LYS A 667 12.37 12.09 48.09
N THR A 668 12.83 13.34 48.21
CA THR A 668 11.99 14.44 48.69
C THR A 668 10.79 14.64 47.77
N LEU A 669 11.00 14.61 46.45
CA LEU A 669 9.91 14.76 45.48
C LEU A 669 8.92 13.58 45.55
N ARG A 670 9.42 12.34 45.59
CA ARG A 670 8.60 11.12 45.65
C ARG A 670 7.72 11.06 46.89
N LEU A 671 8.19 11.62 48.01
CA LEU A 671 7.44 11.60 49.28
C LEU A 671 6.54 12.81 49.50
N SER A 672 6.78 13.93 48.81
CA SER A 672 6.09 15.21 49.06
C SER A 672 4.90 15.47 48.14
N ASN A 673 4.87 14.86 46.95
CA ASN A 673 3.80 15.04 45.97
C ASN A 673 3.28 13.67 45.50
N SER A 674 2.00 13.61 45.11
CA SER A 674 1.40 12.44 44.46
C SER A 674 0.59 12.87 43.25
N ASP A 675 0.67 12.10 42.16
CA ASP A 675 -0.12 12.28 40.96
C ASP A 675 -1.54 11.73 41.16
N SER A 676 -2.52 12.40 40.56
CA SER A 676 -3.93 11.99 40.59
C SER A 676 -4.19 10.74 39.74
N ASP A 677 -3.38 10.49 38.71
CA ASP A 677 -3.45 9.29 37.88
C ASP A 677 -2.56 8.19 38.47
N ARG A 678 -3.19 7.10 38.93
CA ARG A 678 -2.51 5.97 39.56
C ARG A 678 -1.42 5.33 38.68
N LYS A 679 -1.56 5.34 37.36
CA LYS A 679 -0.53 4.79 36.45
C LYS A 679 0.65 5.75 36.32
N GLN A 680 0.38 7.06 36.29
CA GLN A 680 1.42 8.08 36.23
C GLN A 680 2.19 8.13 37.54
N GLU A 681 1.50 8.15 38.68
CA GLU A 681 2.10 8.10 40.01
C GLU A 681 3.07 6.94 40.17
N TYR A 682 2.64 5.77 39.70
CA TYR A 682 3.44 4.57 39.74
C TYR A 682 4.73 4.68 38.91
N PHE A 683 4.61 5.21 37.69
CA PHE A 683 5.76 5.46 36.82
C PHE A 683 6.72 6.49 37.43
N VAL A 684 6.19 7.62 37.93
CA VAL A 684 6.97 8.67 38.61
C VAL A 684 7.75 8.11 39.78
N ALA A 685 7.07 7.38 40.67
CA ALA A 685 7.67 6.81 41.86
C ALA A 685 8.82 5.86 41.51
N ASN A 686 8.67 5.06 40.45
CA ASN A 686 9.73 4.18 39.96
C ASN A 686 10.93 4.96 39.39
N GLN A 687 10.70 5.99 38.57
CA GLN A 687 11.78 6.78 37.99
C GLN A 687 12.61 7.50 39.07
N LEU A 688 11.94 8.11 40.05
CA LEU A 688 12.60 8.78 41.18
C LEU A 688 13.36 7.78 42.06
N LEU A 689 12.76 6.60 42.32
CA LEU A 689 13.40 5.56 43.12
C LEU A 689 14.68 5.02 42.46
N MET A 690 14.75 4.94 41.13
CA MET A 690 16.00 4.56 40.43
C MET A 690 17.15 5.53 40.73
N VAL A 691 16.87 6.84 40.85
CA VAL A 691 17.87 7.85 41.22
C VAL A 691 18.29 7.69 42.68
N GLU A 692 17.34 7.39 43.58
CA GLU A 692 17.61 7.17 45.01
C GLU A 692 18.56 6.01 45.28
N ILE A 693 18.36 4.90 44.56
CA ILE A 693 19.05 3.63 44.85
C ILE A 693 20.38 3.47 44.11
N LEU A 694 20.65 4.27 43.07
CA LEU A 694 21.80 4.12 42.16
C LEU A 694 23.16 3.92 42.86
N LYS A 695 23.40 4.67 43.93
CA LYS A 695 24.70 4.68 44.65
C LYS A 695 24.67 3.89 45.96
N LEU A 696 23.56 3.20 46.25
CA LEU A 696 23.45 2.31 47.41
C LEU A 696 24.09 0.96 47.08
N ASP A 697 24.58 0.27 48.12
CA ASP A 697 24.96 -1.14 48.02
C ASP A 697 23.72 -2.03 47.83
N ALA A 698 23.92 -3.27 47.39
CA ALA A 698 22.83 -4.18 47.06
C ALA A 698 21.82 -4.33 48.20
N GLN A 699 22.28 -4.49 49.45
CA GLN A 699 21.38 -4.60 50.60
C GLN A 699 20.50 -3.37 50.78
N ALA A 700 21.09 -2.17 50.77
CA ALA A 700 20.36 -0.92 50.95
C ALA A 700 19.43 -0.62 49.75
N GLN A 701 19.75 -1.10 48.54
CA GLN A 701 18.82 -1.05 47.41
C GLN A 701 17.57 -1.89 47.70
N PHE A 702 17.74 -3.16 48.08
CA PHE A 702 16.61 -4.03 48.43
C PHE A 702 15.75 -3.44 49.56
N ASP A 703 16.38 -2.91 50.60
CA ASP A 703 15.66 -2.26 51.71
C ASP A 703 14.83 -1.06 51.23
N ALA A 704 15.39 -0.23 50.34
CA ALA A 704 14.71 0.92 49.77
C ALA A 704 13.52 0.52 48.89
N LEU A 705 13.67 -0.52 48.06
CA LEU A 705 12.62 -1.03 47.19
C LEU A 705 11.45 -1.63 47.99
N ILE A 706 11.75 -2.48 48.97
CA ILE A 706 10.73 -3.10 49.84
C ILE A 706 10.01 -2.02 50.67
N SER A 707 10.73 -1.00 51.14
CA SER A 707 10.13 0.12 51.89
C SER A 707 9.29 1.05 51.02
N ALA A 708 9.64 1.20 49.73
CA ALA A 708 8.90 2.03 48.78
C ALA A 708 7.56 1.40 48.34
N ASN A 709 7.40 0.08 48.50
CA ASN A 709 6.13 -0.62 48.31
C ASN A 709 5.57 -0.51 46.87
N LEU A 710 6.47 -0.54 45.87
CA LEU A 710 6.16 -0.43 44.43
C LEU A 710 6.30 -1.79 43.73
N GLU A 711 5.36 -2.13 42.83
CA GLU A 711 5.21 -3.46 42.20
C GLU A 711 6.33 -3.89 41.19
N TYR A 712 7.26 -3.00 40.82
CA TYR A 712 8.23 -3.16 39.72
C TYR A 712 9.35 -2.14 39.90
N SER A 713 10.47 -2.60 40.41
CA SER A 713 11.70 -1.82 40.48
C SER A 713 12.88 -2.73 40.20
N GLN A 714 13.81 -2.27 39.35
CA GLN A 714 15.02 -3.02 39.04
C GLN A 714 16.05 -2.76 40.13
N VAL A 715 16.70 -3.81 40.63
CA VAL A 715 17.91 -3.63 41.43
C VAL A 715 19.07 -3.40 40.45
N LEU A 716 19.83 -2.33 40.70
CA LEU A 716 20.91 -1.91 39.83
C LEU A 716 22.23 -2.65 40.13
N GLN A 717 22.38 -3.14 41.36
CA GLN A 717 23.52 -3.96 41.77
C GLN A 717 23.07 -5.36 42.20
N PRO A 718 23.61 -6.44 41.60
CA PRO A 718 23.27 -7.80 42.00
C PRO A 718 23.75 -8.07 43.44
N PRO A 719 22.92 -8.70 44.30
CA PRO A 719 23.31 -9.03 45.66
C PRO A 719 24.30 -10.21 45.70
N SER A 720 25.19 -10.22 46.69
CA SER A 720 25.99 -11.41 47.02
C SER A 720 25.15 -12.42 47.84
N PRO A 721 25.60 -13.69 47.95
CA PRO A 721 24.90 -14.68 48.80
C PRO A 721 24.79 -14.24 50.27
N GLU A 722 25.80 -13.54 50.80
CA GLU A 722 25.80 -13.00 52.17
C GLU A 722 24.78 -11.85 52.34
N ASP A 723 24.63 -11.00 51.31
CA ASP A 723 23.59 -9.96 51.29
C ASP A 723 22.19 -10.60 51.32
N VAL A 724 21.99 -11.68 50.56
CA VAL A 724 20.72 -12.40 50.52
C VAL A 724 20.39 -13.05 51.86
N ASP A 725 21.36 -13.70 52.50
CA ASP A 725 21.16 -14.26 53.84
C ASP A 725 20.78 -13.17 54.85
N THR A 726 21.44 -12.01 54.78
CA THR A 726 21.14 -10.87 55.66
C THR A 726 19.73 -10.31 55.40
N LEU A 727 19.32 -10.20 54.13
CA LEU A 727 17.98 -9.76 53.74
C LEU A 727 16.91 -10.76 54.18
N ILE A 728 17.15 -12.06 54.02
CA ILE A 728 16.23 -13.12 54.46
C ILE A 728 16.07 -13.07 55.98
N VAL A 729 17.16 -12.98 56.76
CA VAL A 729 17.07 -12.86 58.23
C VAL A 729 16.23 -11.65 58.63
N ARG A 730 16.37 -10.53 57.91
CA ARG A 730 15.63 -9.28 58.18
C ARG A 730 14.14 -9.40 57.87
N TYR A 731 13.78 -9.97 56.72
CA TYR A 731 12.39 -9.98 56.22
C TYR A 731 11.64 -11.30 56.42
N ALA A 732 12.30 -12.39 56.85
CA ALA A 732 11.65 -13.68 57.11
C ALA A 732 10.59 -13.62 58.22
N ASN A 733 10.67 -12.63 59.11
CA ASN A 733 9.65 -12.35 60.14
C ASN A 733 8.80 -11.11 59.82
N GLY A 734 8.95 -10.53 58.63
CA GLY A 734 8.17 -9.38 58.15
C GLY A 734 6.73 -9.74 57.76
N SER A 735 6.00 -8.76 57.22
CA SER A 735 4.66 -8.99 56.68
C SER A 735 4.69 -9.91 55.45
N SER A 736 3.57 -10.58 55.13
CA SER A 736 3.47 -11.42 53.92
C SER A 736 3.87 -10.67 52.65
N LYS A 737 3.57 -9.36 52.60
CA LYS A 737 3.97 -8.49 51.49
C LYS A 737 5.48 -8.31 51.40
N GLN A 738 6.16 -8.01 52.52
CA GLN A 738 7.62 -7.85 52.53
C GLN A 738 8.35 -9.13 52.11
N LYS A 739 7.82 -10.29 52.48
CA LYS A 739 8.36 -11.58 52.05
C LYS A 739 8.17 -11.82 50.55
N ASN A 740 7.00 -11.48 50.01
CA ASN A 740 6.72 -11.56 48.58
C ASN A 740 7.60 -10.62 47.76
N ASP A 741 7.75 -9.37 48.21
CA ASP A 741 8.58 -8.37 47.53
C ASP A 741 10.05 -8.81 47.52
N LEU A 742 10.56 -9.35 48.64
CA LEU A 742 11.90 -9.93 48.68
C LEU A 742 12.05 -11.10 47.69
N LEU A 743 11.08 -12.02 47.65
CA LEU A 743 11.10 -13.13 46.70
C LEU A 743 11.11 -12.65 45.24
N LEU A 744 10.26 -11.68 44.90
CA LEU A 744 10.19 -11.11 43.55
C LEU A 744 11.51 -10.46 43.15
N LEU A 745 12.13 -9.68 44.05
CA LEU A 745 13.44 -9.07 43.80
C LEU A 745 14.56 -10.11 43.68
N LEU A 746 14.53 -11.20 44.43
CA LEU A 746 15.50 -12.29 44.26
C LEU A 746 15.29 -13.05 42.94
N SER A 747 14.03 -13.18 42.48
CA SER A 747 13.69 -13.93 41.26
C SER A 747 14.25 -13.34 39.98
N ILE A 748 14.56 -12.04 39.98
CA ILE A 748 15.12 -11.32 38.82
C ILE A 748 16.65 -11.36 38.76
N HIS A 749 17.33 -11.86 39.82
CA HIS A 749 18.78 -11.97 39.87
C HIS A 749 19.24 -13.44 39.99
N PRO A 750 19.79 -14.03 38.91
CA PRO A 750 20.31 -15.39 38.98
C PRO A 750 21.64 -15.38 39.76
N ILE A 751 21.57 -15.77 41.04
CA ILE A 751 22.73 -15.95 41.91
C ILE A 751 22.74 -17.36 42.48
N GLU A 752 23.92 -17.80 42.94
CA GLU A 752 24.04 -19.04 43.70
C GLU A 752 23.64 -18.78 45.16
N PHE A 753 22.53 -19.38 45.59
CA PHE A 753 22.04 -19.20 46.96
C PHE A 753 22.83 -20.06 47.96
N SER A 754 23.04 -19.51 49.16
CA SER A 754 23.53 -20.27 50.31
C SER A 754 22.55 -21.39 50.70
N ASP A 755 22.97 -22.32 51.56
CA ASP A 755 22.08 -23.35 52.08
C ASP A 755 20.91 -22.78 52.88
N GLY A 756 21.12 -21.66 53.58
CA GLY A 756 20.08 -20.98 54.35
C GLY A 756 19.04 -20.33 53.44
N ALA A 757 19.49 -19.56 52.45
CA ALA A 757 18.62 -18.95 51.45
C ALA A 757 17.87 -19.99 50.61
N TRP A 758 18.53 -21.10 50.25
CA TRP A 758 17.92 -22.21 49.52
C TRP A 758 16.80 -22.87 50.34
N SER A 759 17.03 -23.14 51.63
CA SER A 759 16.01 -23.69 52.52
C SER A 759 14.80 -22.76 52.63
N TRP A 760 15.05 -21.45 52.78
CA TRP A 760 13.99 -20.46 52.86
C TRP A 760 13.12 -20.42 51.58
N LEU A 761 13.74 -20.48 50.40
CA LEU A 761 13.03 -20.53 49.12
C LEU A 761 12.23 -21.84 48.93
N ILE A 762 12.79 -22.98 49.36
CA ILE A 762 12.10 -24.28 49.36
C ILE A 762 10.87 -24.25 50.28
N ASP A 763 11.02 -23.72 51.49
CA ASP A 763 9.92 -23.56 52.43
C ASP A 763 8.85 -22.60 51.89
N PHE A 764 9.26 -21.59 51.13
CA PHE A 764 8.35 -20.68 50.44
C PHE A 764 7.57 -21.39 49.31
N ALA A 765 8.25 -22.19 48.49
CA ALA A 765 7.67 -22.91 47.36
C ALA A 765 6.64 -23.97 47.78
N HIS A 766 6.77 -24.53 49.00
CA HIS A 766 5.86 -25.55 49.54
C HIS A 766 4.64 -24.98 50.28
N GLN A 767 4.49 -23.66 50.41
CA GLN A 767 3.31 -23.05 51.02
C GLN A 767 2.12 -23.11 50.05
N THR A 768 1.19 -24.03 50.28
CA THR A 768 0.10 -24.38 49.34
C THR A 768 -0.93 -23.29 49.04
N ASP A 769 -0.94 -22.19 49.79
CA ASP A 769 -1.92 -21.08 49.67
C ASP A 769 -1.28 -19.73 49.24
N HIS A 770 -0.01 -19.70 48.82
CA HIS A 770 0.69 -18.44 48.50
C HIS A 770 0.71 -18.13 46.99
N GLU A 771 0.35 -16.89 46.63
CA GLU A 771 0.23 -16.39 45.23
C GLU A 771 1.54 -16.45 44.42
N PHE A 772 2.70 -16.63 45.07
CA PHE A 772 4.04 -16.54 44.44
C PHE A 772 4.84 -17.86 44.47
N CYS A 773 4.21 -19.01 44.73
CA CYS A 773 4.91 -20.30 44.74
C CYS A 773 5.58 -20.62 43.40
N ASP A 774 4.93 -20.31 42.27
CA ASP A 774 5.49 -20.49 40.93
C ASP A 774 6.76 -19.64 40.70
N VAL A 775 6.83 -18.45 41.32
CA VAL A 775 8.02 -17.58 41.26
C VAL A 775 9.17 -18.19 42.06
N ALA A 776 8.91 -18.76 43.23
CA ALA A 776 9.92 -19.47 44.01
C ALA A 776 10.45 -20.71 43.28
N PHE A 777 9.57 -21.52 42.69
CA PHE A 777 9.92 -22.65 41.83
C PHE A 777 10.82 -22.24 40.67
N LYS A 778 10.44 -21.18 39.95
CA LYS A 778 11.22 -20.63 38.83
C LYS A 778 12.58 -20.14 39.30
N THR A 779 12.64 -19.45 40.44
CA THR A 779 13.89 -18.90 41.00
C THR A 779 14.87 -20.02 41.38
N LEU A 780 14.39 -21.08 42.03
CA LEU A 780 15.18 -22.26 42.38
C LEU A 780 15.68 -23.00 41.13
N THR A 781 14.82 -23.15 40.11
CA THR A 781 15.18 -23.79 38.84
C THR A 781 16.23 -23.01 38.07
N LEU A 782 16.08 -21.68 37.98
CA LEU A 782 17.00 -20.81 37.26
C LEU A 782 18.35 -20.63 37.97
N SER A 783 18.37 -20.68 39.30
CA SER A 783 19.61 -20.59 40.08
C SER A 783 20.42 -21.87 40.07
N ASN A 784 19.79 -23.04 40.29
CA ASN A 784 20.48 -24.33 40.22
C ASN A 784 19.50 -25.51 40.01
N ALA A 785 19.11 -25.76 38.76
CA ALA A 785 18.18 -26.84 38.41
C ALA A 785 18.62 -28.22 38.92
N ALA A 786 19.92 -28.56 38.88
CA ALA A 786 20.42 -29.86 39.32
C ALA A 786 20.30 -30.06 40.85
N ARG A 787 20.44 -28.99 41.63
CA ARG A 787 20.22 -29.01 43.08
C ARG A 787 18.73 -29.06 43.43
N PHE A 788 17.89 -28.45 42.60
CA PHE A 788 16.45 -28.41 42.81
C PHE A 788 15.75 -29.74 42.50
N GLY A 789 16.22 -30.46 41.48
CA GLY A 789 15.70 -31.76 41.06
C GLY A 789 15.29 -31.77 39.60
#